data_AF-A0A0E0LDA8-F1
#
_entry.id   AF-A0A0E0LDA8-F1
#
_cell.length_a   1.000
_cell.length_b   1.000
_cell.length_c   1.000
_cell.angle_alpha   90.00
_cell.angle_beta   90.00
_cell.angle_gamma   90.00
#
_symmetry.space_group_name_H-M   'P 1'
#
loop_
_entity.id
_entity.type
_entity.pdbx_description
1 polymer ?
#
loop_
_entity_poly.entity_id
_entity_poly.type
_entity_poly.pdbx_seq_one_letter_code
_entity_poly.pdbx_strand_id
1 'polypeptide(L)'
;MAHLLMHGTLDATIFEATNLTNPTRLTGNAPEGFRKWWEGLENGLEKATGLGPGGTRLYATVDLGKARLGRTRVIDDEPVNPRWDERFHFYCAHFAENVVFSVKVALSVDAKLIGRAYLPVRDLLSGEAVERKLDILGEDKKKLPHGPTIHVRLQFKDVAVDGNGKWWGAGVGDAAYPGVPCTYFKQHAGCRVTLYQDAHAPDTFAPRIPLAGGAHYQQGRCWEDVFDAISNAKHLIYITGWSVFTDITLIRDPSRQRPGGDATIGKLLKRKASEGVRVLMLVWNDVSSIQALNAIGIKLSCTASHSLFRTLDAAHHKDFHQPSIAGADHSKGGPREPWHDIHSKLEGPIAWDVLYNFEQRWRKQSGHGDLLVNLTALEHLITPPSPVKLPGGGGNGDHEAWNVQLFRSIDGGACDGFPSSPEAAARLDLVSGKNNVIERSIQDAYIHAIRRAKNFIYIENQYFIGSSYGWRPNGVKPEDVEAVNLIPRELSLKIMSKIAAGERFTVYVVVPMWPEGHPNSEAMQAILDWQKRTMEMMYYDIAVALKAKHSDADPRDYLTFFCLGNREVKSNGEYVPAHHPDEETDYAKAQNARRFMIYVHSKMMIVDDEYIIVGSANINQRSMDGGRDSEIAMGAFQPHHLNIDGRAARGQIHGFRMSLWYEHLGLLHDDFVRPGSLECVRRVNAMADKHWELYAGEEVHEDLPGHLLTYPVAVGKDGTVAALPGAEFFPDTEAKVIGELASSAYMIPYLTS
;
A
#
# COMPACT_ATOMS: atom_id res chain seq x y z
N MET A 1 -18.04 4.39 -30.15
CA MET A 1 -17.43 5.70 -29.80
C MET A 1 -16.08 5.42 -29.14
N ALA A 2 -15.12 6.34 -29.20
CA ALA A 2 -13.77 6.13 -28.65
C ALA A 2 -13.77 6.23 -27.12
N HIS A 3 -13.04 5.35 -26.44
CA HIS A 3 -12.74 5.48 -25.01
C HIS A 3 -11.70 6.59 -24.81
N LEU A 4 -11.95 7.51 -23.88
CA LEU A 4 -11.07 8.65 -23.58
C LEU A 4 -10.38 8.42 -22.24
N LEU A 5 -9.10 8.79 -22.15
CA LEU A 5 -8.35 8.73 -20.90
C LEU A 5 -8.78 9.88 -19.98
N MET A 6 -9.24 9.52 -18.79
CA MET A 6 -9.50 10.42 -17.68
C MET A 6 -8.38 10.22 -16.65
N HIS A 7 -7.31 11.02 -16.77
CA HIS A 7 -6.19 11.03 -15.83
C HIS A 7 -6.16 12.35 -15.06
N GLY A 8 -6.54 12.32 -13.79
CA GLY A 8 -6.74 13.54 -12.99
C GLY A 8 -7.68 13.33 -11.82
N THR A 9 -8.46 14.34 -11.47
CA THR A 9 -9.47 14.28 -10.41
C THR A 9 -10.86 14.56 -10.94
N LEU A 10 -11.86 13.87 -10.41
CA LEU A 10 -13.27 14.02 -10.76
C LEU A 10 -14.04 14.38 -9.49
N ASP A 11 -14.35 15.66 -9.34
CA ASP A 11 -15.28 16.13 -8.31
C ASP A 11 -16.70 15.78 -8.76
N ALA A 12 -17.44 15.02 -7.96
CA ALA A 12 -18.80 14.60 -8.28
C ALA A 12 -19.75 14.88 -7.12
N THR A 13 -20.94 15.40 -7.41
CA THR A 13 -22.04 15.54 -6.46
C THR A 13 -23.24 14.76 -6.98
N ILE A 14 -23.77 13.86 -6.16
CA ILE A 14 -25.02 13.14 -6.40
C ILE A 14 -26.07 13.75 -5.47
N PHE A 15 -27.00 14.51 -6.05
CA PHE A 15 -28.02 15.22 -5.28
C PHE A 15 -29.16 14.27 -4.90
N GLU A 16 -29.93 13.86 -5.90
CA GLU A 16 -31.16 13.08 -5.71
C GLU A 16 -31.44 12.23 -6.95
N ALA A 17 -32.24 11.18 -6.75
CA ALA A 17 -32.99 10.57 -7.83
C ALA A 17 -34.46 10.93 -7.64
N THR A 18 -35.19 11.11 -8.74
CA THR A 18 -36.61 11.48 -8.71
C THR A 18 -37.43 10.54 -9.56
N ASN A 19 -38.70 10.39 -9.18
CA ASN A 19 -39.64 9.47 -9.81
C ASN A 19 -39.13 8.02 -9.82
N LEU A 20 -38.30 7.64 -8.83
CA LEU A 20 -38.20 6.24 -8.47
C LEU A 20 -39.58 5.83 -7.96
N THR A 21 -40.01 4.61 -8.22
CA THR A 21 -41.41 4.17 -8.10
C THR A 21 -42.07 4.54 -6.75
N ASN A 22 -43.24 5.20 -6.82
CA ASN A 22 -44.16 5.39 -5.69
C ASN A 22 -45.39 4.44 -5.81
N PRO A 23 -45.56 3.44 -4.92
CA PRO A 23 -46.73 2.54 -4.89
C PRO A 23 -48.05 3.22 -4.49
N THR A 24 -48.04 4.38 -3.85
CA THR A 24 -49.28 4.99 -3.28
C THR A 24 -50.11 5.83 -4.28
N ARG A 25 -49.73 5.87 -5.57
CA ARG A 25 -50.51 6.53 -6.63
C ARG A 25 -50.80 5.64 -7.85
N LEU A 26 -50.97 4.34 -7.63
CA LEU A 26 -51.61 3.48 -8.62
C LEU A 26 -53.10 3.82 -8.73
N THR A 27 -53.44 4.86 -9.50
CA THR A 27 -54.76 4.94 -10.12
C THR A 27 -54.79 3.93 -11.27
N GLY A 28 -55.27 2.71 -11.01
CA GLY A 28 -55.94 1.78 -11.94
C GLY A 28 -55.32 1.36 -13.29
N ASN A 29 -54.23 1.97 -13.78
CA ASN A 29 -53.86 1.92 -15.20
C ASN A 29 -52.45 1.36 -15.47
N ALA A 30 -51.78 0.73 -14.51
CA ALA A 30 -50.48 0.08 -14.78
C ALA A 30 -50.69 -1.30 -15.45
N PRO A 31 -49.89 -1.66 -16.49
CA PRO A 31 -49.97 -2.97 -17.14
C PRO A 31 -49.79 -4.12 -16.15
N GLU A 32 -50.65 -5.14 -16.24
CA GLU A 32 -50.78 -6.24 -15.27
C GLU A 32 -49.46 -7.02 -15.04
N GLY A 33 -48.64 -7.17 -16.09
CA GLY A 33 -47.32 -7.82 -15.99
C GLY A 33 -46.30 -7.04 -15.15
N PHE A 34 -46.41 -5.71 -15.10
CA PHE A 34 -45.51 -4.85 -14.34
C PHE A 34 -45.91 -4.78 -12.86
N ARG A 35 -47.21 -4.80 -12.57
CA ARG A 35 -47.73 -4.93 -11.20
C ARG A 35 -47.26 -6.24 -10.56
N LYS A 36 -47.33 -7.36 -11.29
CA LYS A 36 -46.80 -8.66 -10.83
C LYS A 36 -45.28 -8.67 -10.62
N TRP A 37 -44.53 -7.97 -11.46
CA TRP A 37 -43.07 -7.84 -11.30
C TRP A 37 -42.71 -7.09 -10.02
N TRP A 38 -43.41 -6.00 -9.69
CA TRP A 38 -43.21 -5.22 -8.46
C TRP A 38 -43.77 -5.92 -7.22
N GLU A 39 -44.95 -6.53 -7.28
CA GLU A 39 -45.46 -7.40 -6.21
C GLU A 39 -44.47 -8.55 -5.94
N GLY A 40 -43.82 -9.11 -6.97
CA GLY A 40 -42.74 -10.09 -6.81
C GLY A 40 -41.46 -9.52 -6.20
N LEU A 41 -41.16 -8.25 -6.43
CA LEU A 41 -40.01 -7.52 -5.89
C LEU A 41 -40.23 -7.13 -4.43
N GLU A 42 -41.43 -6.64 -4.09
CA GLU A 42 -41.90 -6.37 -2.71
C GLU A 42 -41.96 -7.67 -1.89
N ASN A 43 -42.58 -8.74 -2.40
CA ASN A 43 -42.60 -10.03 -1.71
C ASN A 43 -41.18 -10.62 -1.51
N GLY A 44 -40.26 -10.34 -2.44
CA GLY A 44 -38.85 -10.71 -2.33
C GLY A 44 -38.07 -9.85 -1.32
N LEU A 45 -38.38 -8.55 -1.26
CA LEU A 45 -37.86 -7.58 -0.30
C LEU A 45 -38.32 -7.91 1.13
N GLU A 46 -39.62 -8.13 1.34
CA GLU A 46 -40.22 -8.48 2.63
C GLU A 46 -39.63 -9.77 3.20
N LYS A 47 -39.44 -10.80 2.36
CA LYS A 47 -38.82 -12.08 2.78
C LYS A 47 -37.32 -11.96 3.09
N ALA A 48 -36.61 -11.01 2.48
CA ALA A 48 -35.15 -10.90 2.60
C ALA A 48 -34.69 -9.91 3.69
N THR A 49 -35.45 -8.86 3.97
CA THR A 49 -35.01 -7.76 4.88
C THR A 49 -35.59 -7.85 6.28
N GLY A 50 -36.68 -8.60 6.50
CA GLY A 50 -37.35 -8.68 7.82
C GLY A 50 -37.95 -7.34 8.30
N LEU A 51 -37.91 -6.32 7.46
CA LEU A 51 -38.53 -5.02 7.68
C LEU A 51 -39.95 -5.08 7.14
N GLY A 52 -40.92 -4.60 7.91
CA GLY A 52 -42.34 -4.57 7.53
C GLY A 52 -42.62 -3.79 6.24
N PRO A 53 -43.88 -3.75 5.77
CA PRO A 53 -44.24 -3.14 4.50
C PRO A 53 -43.85 -1.64 4.47
N GLY A 54 -42.87 -1.28 3.63
CA GLY A 54 -42.49 0.11 3.33
C GLY A 54 -40.99 0.49 3.40
N GLY A 55 -40.14 -0.30 4.04
CA GLY A 55 -38.71 0.06 4.21
C GLY A 55 -37.86 -0.21 2.97
N THR A 56 -37.61 0.80 2.13
CA THR A 56 -36.71 0.69 0.97
C THR A 56 -35.36 1.34 1.27
N ARG A 57 -34.28 0.60 1.01
CA ARG A 57 -32.90 1.01 1.28
C ARG A 57 -32.18 1.35 -0.03
N LEU A 58 -32.02 2.63 -0.35
CA LEU A 58 -31.54 3.09 -1.66
C LEU A 58 -30.14 3.71 -1.60
N TYR A 59 -29.33 3.42 -2.62
CA TYR A 59 -28.04 4.08 -2.82
C TYR A 59 -27.69 4.19 -4.30
N ALA A 60 -26.76 5.08 -4.62
CA ALA A 60 -26.19 5.24 -5.95
C ALA A 60 -24.70 4.83 -5.96
N THR A 61 -24.20 4.44 -7.12
CA THR A 61 -22.79 4.14 -7.36
C THR A 61 -22.29 4.92 -8.55
N VAL A 62 -21.02 5.31 -8.53
CA VAL A 62 -20.34 5.99 -9.64
C VAL A 62 -19.28 5.04 -10.19
N ASP A 63 -19.41 4.69 -11.46
CA ASP A 63 -18.51 3.80 -12.17
C ASP A 63 -17.85 4.56 -13.35
N LEU A 64 -16.56 4.31 -13.59
CA LEU A 64 -15.80 4.86 -14.72
C LEU A 64 -15.12 3.73 -15.49
N GLY A 65 -15.63 3.45 -16.69
CA GLY A 65 -15.23 2.28 -17.45
C GLY A 65 -15.61 1.00 -16.70
N LYS A 66 -14.61 0.21 -16.31
CA LYS A 66 -14.76 -1.07 -15.61
C LYS A 66 -14.62 -0.95 -14.08
N ALA A 67 -14.25 0.22 -13.58
CA ALA A 67 -13.96 0.44 -12.17
C ALA A 67 -15.13 1.14 -11.47
N ARG A 68 -15.46 0.68 -10.26
CA ARG A 68 -16.29 1.44 -9.32
C ARG A 68 -15.42 2.46 -8.61
N LEU A 69 -15.78 3.74 -8.72
CA LEU A 69 -15.05 4.83 -8.05
C LEU A 69 -15.58 5.08 -6.63
N GLY A 70 -16.89 4.92 -6.43
CA GLY A 70 -17.50 5.13 -5.13
C GLY A 70 -18.99 4.85 -5.11
N ARG A 71 -19.59 5.05 -3.94
CA ARG A 71 -21.02 4.88 -3.67
C ARG A 71 -21.51 5.90 -2.68
N THR A 72 -22.81 6.20 -2.70
CA THR A 72 -23.46 6.99 -1.66
C THR A 72 -23.79 6.14 -0.43
N ARG A 73 -24.14 6.82 0.67
CA ARG A 73 -24.79 6.17 1.81
C ARG A 73 -26.11 5.55 1.40
N VAL A 74 -26.52 4.56 2.17
CA VAL A 74 -27.86 3.99 2.05
C VAL A 74 -28.83 4.93 2.75
N ILE A 75 -29.89 5.33 2.05
CA ILE A 75 -31.02 6.06 2.62
C ILE A 75 -32.15 5.07 2.85
N ASP A 76 -32.71 5.11 4.05
CA ASP A 76 -33.89 4.35 4.43
C ASP A 76 -35.15 5.24 4.27
N ASP A 77 -36.29 4.64 3.97
CA ASP A 77 -37.64 5.27 4.00
C ASP A 77 -37.89 6.45 3.04
N GLU A 78 -37.04 6.66 2.02
CA GLU A 78 -37.29 7.58 0.88
C GLU A 78 -37.39 6.83 -0.47
N PRO A 79 -38.40 5.96 -0.70
CA PRO A 79 -38.42 5.06 -1.86
C PRO A 79 -38.60 5.75 -3.22
N VAL A 80 -39.07 7.00 -3.24
CA VAL A 80 -39.52 7.69 -4.45
C VAL A 80 -38.52 8.73 -4.94
N ASN A 81 -38.04 9.56 -4.02
CA ASN A 81 -37.17 10.70 -4.31
C ASN A 81 -36.00 10.72 -3.31
N PRO A 82 -35.14 9.69 -3.28
CA PRO A 82 -34.05 9.63 -2.32
C PRO A 82 -33.09 10.80 -2.56
N ARG A 83 -32.75 11.50 -1.48
CA ARG A 83 -31.84 12.66 -1.52
C ARG A 83 -30.55 12.41 -0.74
N TRP A 84 -29.46 12.20 -1.48
CA TRP A 84 -28.14 11.95 -0.91
C TRP A 84 -27.39 13.23 -0.58
N ASP A 85 -27.39 14.22 -1.48
CA ASP A 85 -26.55 15.42 -1.39
C ASP A 85 -25.09 15.08 -1.02
N GLU A 86 -24.54 14.04 -1.66
CA GLU A 86 -23.19 13.56 -1.38
C GLU A 86 -22.19 14.06 -2.40
N ARG A 87 -21.06 14.58 -1.91
CA ARG A 87 -19.93 15.01 -2.71
C ARG A 87 -18.79 14.01 -2.57
N PHE A 88 -18.14 13.74 -3.69
CA PHE A 88 -17.00 12.85 -3.82
C PHE A 88 -15.86 13.57 -4.53
N HIS A 89 -14.64 13.23 -4.14
CA HIS A 89 -13.42 13.59 -4.85
C HIS A 89 -12.77 12.30 -5.34
N PHE A 90 -12.89 12.00 -6.64
CA PHE A 90 -12.35 10.75 -7.19
C PHE A 90 -11.04 10.97 -7.92
N TYR A 91 -10.00 10.23 -7.55
CA TYR A 91 -8.83 10.08 -8.41
C TYR A 91 -9.16 9.18 -9.61
N CYS A 92 -8.76 9.63 -10.80
CA CYS A 92 -9.04 8.94 -12.05
C CYS A 92 -7.75 8.61 -12.79
N ALA A 93 -7.66 7.37 -13.27
CA ALA A 93 -6.64 6.87 -14.19
C ALA A 93 -7.27 5.85 -15.16
N HIS A 94 -8.40 6.22 -15.80
CA HIS A 94 -9.30 5.28 -16.46
C HIS A 94 -9.58 5.65 -17.91
N PHE A 95 -9.72 4.64 -18.78
CA PHE A 95 -10.31 4.81 -20.11
C PHE A 95 -11.83 4.58 -20.04
N ALA A 96 -12.62 5.57 -20.44
CA ALA A 96 -14.07 5.48 -20.37
C ALA A 96 -14.78 6.24 -21.48
N GLU A 97 -15.97 5.78 -21.84
CA GLU A 97 -16.89 6.49 -22.74
C GLU A 97 -17.87 7.37 -21.94
N ASN A 98 -18.35 6.86 -20.81
CA ASN A 98 -19.32 7.52 -19.94
C ASN A 98 -18.89 7.37 -18.48
N VAL A 99 -19.22 8.38 -17.67
CA VAL A 99 -19.41 8.20 -16.23
C VAL A 99 -20.79 7.57 -16.04
N VAL A 100 -20.85 6.44 -15.33
CA VAL A 100 -22.09 5.67 -15.16
C VAL A 100 -22.56 5.78 -13.72
N PHE A 101 -23.83 6.14 -13.55
CA PHE A 101 -24.49 6.17 -12.25
C PHE A 101 -25.47 5.01 -12.16
N SER A 102 -25.26 4.09 -11.23
CA SER A 102 -26.22 2.99 -11.01
C SER A 102 -26.97 3.21 -9.70
N VAL A 103 -28.30 3.23 -9.76
CA VAL A 103 -29.18 3.29 -8.57
C VAL A 103 -29.60 1.88 -8.18
N LYS A 104 -29.45 1.54 -6.91
CA LYS A 104 -29.60 0.16 -6.41
C LYS A 104 -30.40 0.14 -5.11
N VAL A 105 -31.12 -0.96 -4.91
CA VAL A 105 -31.72 -1.32 -3.63
C VAL A 105 -30.76 -2.22 -2.87
N ALA A 106 -30.44 -1.87 -1.62
CA ALA A 106 -29.65 -2.70 -0.73
C ALA A 106 -30.53 -3.80 -0.11
N LEU A 107 -30.21 -5.07 -0.33
CA LEU A 107 -30.80 -6.20 0.38
C LEU A 107 -29.79 -6.78 1.37
N SER A 108 -30.26 -7.65 2.25
CA SER A 108 -29.45 -8.29 3.31
C SER A 108 -28.27 -9.10 2.76
N VAL A 109 -28.42 -9.69 1.56
CA VAL A 109 -27.42 -10.57 0.94
C VAL A 109 -26.90 -10.01 -0.39
N ASP A 110 -27.74 -9.38 -1.20
CA ASP A 110 -27.37 -8.89 -2.54
C ASP A 110 -27.94 -7.48 -2.82
N ALA A 111 -27.47 -6.79 -3.85
CA ALA A 111 -28.02 -5.50 -4.26
C ALA A 111 -28.77 -5.63 -5.58
N LYS A 112 -30.02 -5.17 -5.62
CA LYS A 112 -30.82 -5.20 -6.86
C LYS A 112 -30.67 -3.88 -7.62
N LEU A 113 -30.29 -3.96 -8.89
CA LEU A 113 -30.21 -2.80 -9.78
C LEU A 113 -31.61 -2.27 -10.13
N ILE A 114 -31.82 -0.96 -9.97
CA ILE A 114 -33.01 -0.27 -10.49
C ILE A 114 -32.77 0.18 -11.93
N GLY A 115 -31.64 0.83 -12.18
CA GLY A 115 -31.27 1.29 -13.50
C GLY A 115 -29.96 2.08 -13.51
N ARG A 116 -29.56 2.52 -14.70
CA ARG A 116 -28.30 3.24 -14.95
C ARG A 116 -28.51 4.53 -15.72
N ALA A 117 -27.82 5.58 -15.32
CA ALA A 117 -27.71 6.84 -16.06
C ALA A 117 -26.29 7.03 -16.58
N TYR A 118 -26.13 7.76 -17.69
CA TYR A 118 -24.87 7.86 -18.42
C TYR A 118 -24.55 9.33 -18.74
N LEU A 119 -23.41 9.82 -18.28
CA LEU A 119 -22.85 11.11 -18.67
C LEU A 119 -21.64 10.90 -19.59
N PRO A 120 -21.66 11.35 -20.85
CA PRO A 120 -20.52 11.20 -21.75
C PRO A 120 -19.27 11.88 -21.21
N VAL A 121 -18.15 11.16 -21.19
CA VAL A 121 -16.85 11.69 -20.71
C VAL A 121 -16.41 12.93 -21.48
N ARG A 122 -16.67 12.97 -22.79
CA ARG A 122 -16.36 14.11 -23.65
C ARG A 122 -16.95 15.44 -23.14
N ASP A 123 -18.07 15.39 -22.42
CA ASP A 123 -18.74 16.59 -21.91
C ASP A 123 -17.97 17.19 -20.72
N LEU A 124 -17.06 16.43 -20.09
CA LEU A 124 -16.25 16.83 -18.93
C LEU A 124 -14.86 17.35 -19.31
N LEU A 125 -14.42 17.15 -20.56
CA LEU A 125 -13.04 17.45 -20.97
C LEU A 125 -12.71 18.95 -21.06
N SER A 126 -13.71 19.83 -21.04
CA SER A 126 -13.47 21.28 -20.97
C SER A 126 -12.94 21.74 -19.61
N GLY A 127 -13.07 20.92 -18.57
CA GLY A 127 -12.76 21.29 -17.19
C GLY A 127 -13.87 22.09 -16.48
N GLU A 128 -14.91 22.49 -17.21
CA GLU A 128 -16.07 23.19 -16.64
C GLU A 128 -16.98 22.22 -15.87
N ALA A 129 -17.67 22.75 -14.86
CA ALA A 129 -18.64 21.95 -14.11
C ALA A 129 -19.88 21.68 -14.97
N VAL A 130 -20.24 20.40 -15.11
CA VAL A 130 -21.43 19.94 -15.81
C VAL A 130 -22.47 19.49 -14.79
N GLU A 131 -23.61 20.17 -14.76
CA GLU A 131 -24.76 19.79 -13.93
C GLU A 131 -25.92 19.36 -14.82
N ARG A 132 -26.45 18.15 -14.60
CA ARG A 132 -27.51 17.57 -15.43
C ARG A 132 -28.47 16.71 -14.63
N LYS A 133 -29.73 16.68 -15.09
CA LYS A 133 -30.68 15.61 -14.78
C LYS A 133 -30.61 14.58 -15.89
N LEU A 134 -30.24 13.36 -15.56
CA LEU A 134 -30.02 12.27 -16.49
C LEU A 134 -31.13 11.22 -16.35
N ASP A 135 -31.66 10.74 -17.47
CA ASP A 135 -32.63 9.64 -17.48
C ASP A 135 -31.98 8.37 -16.92
N ILE A 136 -32.67 7.70 -15.98
CA ILE A 136 -32.31 6.38 -15.50
C ILE A 136 -32.93 5.35 -16.44
N LEU A 137 -32.07 4.55 -17.05
CA LEU A 137 -32.42 3.56 -18.07
C LEU A 137 -32.38 2.14 -17.50
N GLY A 138 -33.17 1.25 -18.08
CA GLY A 138 -33.10 -0.18 -17.80
C GLY A 138 -31.80 -0.81 -18.31
N GLU A 139 -31.59 -2.10 -18.04
CA GLU A 139 -30.41 -2.83 -18.52
C GLU A 139 -30.31 -2.88 -20.05
N ASP A 140 -31.46 -2.86 -20.74
CA ASP A 140 -31.54 -2.78 -22.20
C ASP A 140 -31.34 -1.35 -22.76
N LYS A 141 -30.93 -0.40 -21.90
CA LYS A 141 -30.77 1.03 -22.19
C LYS A 141 -32.06 1.72 -22.67
N LYS A 142 -33.24 1.13 -22.43
CA LYS A 142 -34.51 1.81 -22.69
C LYS A 142 -34.96 2.60 -21.47
N LYS A 143 -35.78 3.61 -21.71
CA LYS A 143 -36.38 4.41 -20.64
C LYS A 143 -37.23 3.52 -19.74
N LEU A 144 -37.03 3.64 -18.43
CA LEU A 144 -37.90 2.99 -17.46
C LEU A 144 -39.28 3.66 -17.42
N PRO A 145 -40.34 2.94 -17.03
CA PRO A 145 -41.66 3.51 -16.79
C PRO A 145 -41.56 4.71 -15.82
N HIS A 146 -42.37 5.76 -16.05
CA HIS A 146 -42.40 7.01 -15.27
C HIS A 146 -41.18 7.92 -15.40
N GLY A 147 -40.19 7.57 -16.23
CA GLY A 147 -39.05 8.44 -16.55
C GLY A 147 -38.26 8.87 -15.31
N PRO A 148 -37.76 7.91 -14.50
CA PRO A 148 -36.91 8.25 -13.36
C PRO A 148 -35.65 8.99 -13.83
N THR A 149 -35.22 9.98 -13.05
CA THR A 149 -34.00 10.75 -13.35
C THR A 149 -33.08 10.82 -12.14
N ILE A 150 -31.78 11.02 -12.38
CA ILE A 150 -30.79 11.34 -11.35
C ILE A 150 -30.18 12.70 -11.62
N HIS A 151 -30.10 13.55 -10.59
CA HIS A 151 -29.49 14.88 -10.66
C HIS A 151 -28.07 14.81 -10.14
N VAL A 152 -27.11 15.16 -11.00
CA VAL A 152 -25.68 15.10 -10.71
C VAL A 152 -24.95 16.36 -11.18
N ARG A 153 -23.86 16.69 -10.50
CA ARG A 153 -22.88 17.69 -10.92
C ARG A 153 -21.49 17.09 -10.92
N LEU A 154 -20.75 17.26 -12.02
CA LEU A 154 -19.41 16.70 -12.18
C LEU A 154 -18.45 17.76 -12.72
N GLN A 155 -17.21 17.75 -12.24
CA GLN A 155 -16.13 18.55 -12.79
C GLN A 155 -14.87 17.69 -12.84
N PHE A 156 -14.32 17.51 -14.03
CA PHE A 156 -13.04 16.83 -14.21
C PHE A 156 -11.92 17.86 -14.26
N LYS A 157 -10.81 17.59 -13.58
CA LYS A 157 -9.58 18.36 -13.65
C LYS A 157 -8.48 17.42 -14.12
N ASP A 158 -7.92 17.71 -15.28
CA ASP A 158 -6.78 16.97 -15.81
C ASP A 158 -5.59 17.07 -14.85
N VAL A 159 -4.81 15.99 -14.76
CA VAL A 159 -3.66 15.94 -13.85
C VAL A 159 -2.67 17.09 -14.09
N ALA A 160 -2.52 17.57 -15.33
CA ALA A 160 -1.61 18.66 -15.66
C ALA A 160 -2.05 20.03 -15.08
N VAL A 161 -3.33 20.19 -14.73
CA VAL A 161 -3.85 21.42 -14.11
C VAL A 161 -4.11 21.26 -12.61
N ASP A 162 -3.85 20.08 -12.04
CA ASP A 162 -4.03 19.82 -10.62
C ASP A 162 -3.16 20.75 -9.76
N GLY A 163 -3.69 21.21 -8.63
CA GLY A 163 -3.04 22.23 -7.79
C GLY A 163 -2.80 23.57 -8.51
N ASN A 164 -3.60 23.91 -9.52
CA ASN A 164 -3.38 25.02 -10.46
C ASN A 164 -2.07 24.85 -11.28
N GLY A 165 -1.76 23.62 -11.68
CA GLY A 165 -0.57 23.25 -12.45
C GLY A 165 0.73 23.26 -11.65
N LYS A 166 0.66 23.37 -10.31
CA LYS A 166 1.85 23.46 -9.46
C LYS A 166 2.47 22.11 -9.12
N TRP A 167 1.71 21.02 -9.18
CA TRP A 167 2.13 19.76 -8.54
C TRP A 167 2.59 18.70 -9.53
N TRP A 168 1.94 18.56 -10.69
CA TRP A 168 2.26 17.52 -11.66
C TRP A 168 3.70 17.62 -12.18
N GLY A 169 4.51 16.59 -11.92
CA GLY A 169 5.91 16.53 -12.36
C GLY A 169 6.84 17.60 -11.75
N ALA A 170 6.42 18.25 -10.66
CA ALA A 170 7.16 19.35 -10.04
C ALA A 170 7.98 18.93 -8.78
N GLY A 171 7.87 17.68 -8.35
CA GLY A 171 8.35 17.25 -7.03
C GLY A 171 7.50 17.86 -5.91
N VAL A 172 8.06 17.97 -4.70
CA VAL A 172 7.47 18.71 -3.57
C VAL A 172 7.27 20.19 -3.92
N GLY A 173 8.08 20.72 -4.84
CA GLY A 173 7.97 22.09 -5.37
C GLY A 173 8.69 23.11 -4.50
N ASP A 174 8.24 23.32 -3.26
CA ASP A 174 8.90 24.25 -2.33
C ASP A 174 8.67 23.86 -0.85
N ALA A 175 9.39 24.55 0.05
CA ALA A 175 9.30 24.34 1.50
C ALA A 175 7.90 24.63 2.10
N ALA A 176 7.07 25.40 1.40
CA ALA A 176 5.71 25.77 1.78
C ALA A 176 4.65 24.81 1.20
N TYR A 177 5.05 23.67 0.63
CA TYR A 177 4.13 22.62 0.20
C TYR A 177 3.12 22.30 1.31
N PRO A 178 1.80 22.42 1.05
CA PRO A 178 0.78 22.40 2.10
C PRO A 178 0.43 21.00 2.62
N GLY A 179 1.01 19.94 2.05
CA GLY A 179 0.60 18.56 2.30
C GLY A 179 -0.38 18.04 1.25
N VAL A 180 -0.65 16.73 1.32
CA VAL A 180 -1.69 16.09 0.51
C VAL A 180 -3.05 16.69 0.92
N PRO A 181 -3.85 17.17 -0.04
CA PRO A 181 -5.12 17.83 0.24
C PRO A 181 -6.18 16.82 0.72
N CYS A 182 -7.26 17.36 1.30
CA CYS A 182 -8.47 16.61 1.65
C CYS A 182 -8.30 15.40 2.60
N THR A 183 -7.19 15.26 3.31
CA THR A 183 -7.01 14.16 4.28
C THR A 183 -7.51 14.48 5.68
N TYR A 184 -7.76 13.43 6.50
CA TYR A 184 -8.15 13.53 7.90
C TYR A 184 -7.09 14.24 8.75
N PHE A 185 -5.84 13.77 8.72
CA PHE A 185 -4.71 14.42 9.36
C PHE A 185 -4.02 15.41 8.41
N LYS A 186 -3.66 16.58 8.94
CA LYS A 186 -2.95 17.62 8.18
C LYS A 186 -1.43 17.46 8.33
N GLN A 187 -0.68 18.09 7.43
CA GLN A 187 0.76 18.13 7.52
C GLN A 187 1.21 18.98 8.72
N HIS A 188 2.21 18.49 9.44
CA HIS A 188 2.87 19.17 10.55
C HIS A 188 4.30 19.53 10.18
N ALA A 189 4.74 20.73 10.57
CA ALA A 189 6.10 21.21 10.39
C ALA A 189 6.92 21.13 11.68
N GLY A 190 8.25 21.20 11.57
CA GLY A 190 9.16 21.18 12.73
C GLY A 190 9.21 19.82 13.43
N CYS A 191 8.91 18.75 12.68
CA CYS A 191 9.03 17.37 13.14
C CYS A 191 10.49 16.88 13.01
N ARG A 192 10.74 15.69 13.54
CA ARG A 192 11.93 14.89 13.24
C ARG A 192 11.49 13.47 12.87
N VAL A 193 12.10 12.93 11.81
CA VAL A 193 11.92 11.54 11.40
C VAL A 193 13.25 10.82 11.52
N THR A 194 13.25 9.67 12.19
CA THR A 194 14.34 8.69 12.09
C THR A 194 13.87 7.56 11.19
N LEU A 195 14.60 7.30 10.10
CA LEU A 195 14.32 6.20 9.18
C LEU A 195 15.12 4.98 9.65
N TYR A 196 14.47 3.81 9.65
CA TYR A 196 15.09 2.55 10.05
C TYR A 196 15.14 1.59 8.87
N GLN A 197 16.35 1.13 8.57
CA GLN A 197 16.65 0.01 7.69
C GLN A 197 16.80 -1.21 8.59
N ASP A 198 15.89 -2.17 8.43
CA ASP A 198 15.72 -3.34 9.28
C ASP A 198 15.42 -3.04 10.76
N ALA A 199 15.36 -4.12 11.55
CA ALA A 199 15.23 -4.06 13.00
C ALA A 199 16.52 -3.53 13.67
N HIS A 200 17.69 -3.84 13.10
CA HIS A 200 19.00 -3.50 13.64
C HIS A 200 20.05 -3.28 12.55
N ALA A 201 20.98 -2.35 12.79
CA ALA A 201 22.15 -2.13 11.94
C ALA A 201 23.43 -2.27 12.78
N PRO A 202 24.32 -3.24 12.49
CA PRO A 202 25.56 -3.42 13.24
C PRO A 202 26.54 -2.27 12.97
N ASP A 203 27.45 -1.99 13.91
CA ASP A 203 28.46 -0.93 13.73
C ASP A 203 29.41 -1.20 12.54
N THR A 204 29.54 -2.45 12.11
CA THR A 204 30.31 -2.84 10.92
C THR A 204 29.64 -2.42 9.61
N PHE A 205 28.32 -2.20 9.61
CA PHE A 205 27.58 -1.68 8.47
C PHE A 205 27.60 -0.14 8.50
N ALA A 206 28.70 0.43 7.99
CA ALA A 206 28.97 1.87 8.07
C ALA A 206 29.36 2.48 6.72
N PRO A 207 28.46 2.47 5.71
CA PRO A 207 28.74 3.13 4.44
C PRO A 207 28.95 4.63 4.62
N ARG A 208 29.98 5.19 3.99
CA ARG A 208 30.27 6.63 4.04
C ARG A 208 29.47 7.37 2.98
N ILE A 209 28.27 7.80 3.33
CA ILE A 209 27.36 8.51 2.42
C ILE A 209 27.31 10.00 2.81
N PRO A 210 27.86 10.91 2.00
CA PRO A 210 27.86 12.34 2.30
C PRO A 210 26.47 12.96 2.12
N LEU A 211 26.07 13.80 3.07
CA LEU A 211 24.84 14.60 3.03
C LEU A 211 25.15 16.07 2.73
N ALA A 212 24.12 16.82 2.34
CA ALA A 212 24.17 18.27 2.36
C ALA A 212 24.46 18.76 3.79
N GLY A 213 25.35 19.75 3.93
CA GLY A 213 25.83 20.23 5.23
C GLY A 213 27.11 19.57 5.74
N GLY A 214 27.68 18.61 4.99
CA GLY A 214 29.00 18.03 5.26
C GLY A 214 29.02 16.86 6.26
N ALA A 215 27.88 16.54 6.87
CA ALA A 215 27.71 15.33 7.67
C ALA A 215 27.65 14.08 6.79
N HIS A 216 27.85 12.91 7.39
CA HIS A 216 27.57 11.62 6.76
C HIS A 216 26.25 11.07 7.30
N TYR A 217 25.54 10.31 6.46
CA TYR A 217 24.35 9.59 6.87
C TYR A 217 24.67 8.65 8.04
N GLN A 218 23.79 8.65 9.04
CA GLN A 218 23.92 7.79 10.21
C GLN A 218 22.70 6.87 10.30
N GLN A 219 22.99 5.59 10.52
CA GLN A 219 21.95 4.58 10.58
C GLN A 219 21.17 4.61 11.88
N GLY A 220 19.84 4.59 11.76
CA GLY A 220 18.95 4.33 12.87
C GLY A 220 18.95 2.85 13.25
N ARG A 221 18.60 2.53 14.50
CA ARG A 221 18.48 1.15 14.99
C ARG A 221 17.11 0.96 15.63
N CYS A 222 16.18 0.39 14.87
CA CYS A 222 14.76 0.37 15.21
C CYS A 222 14.50 -0.24 16.60
N TRP A 223 14.97 -1.47 16.83
CA TRP A 223 14.67 -2.17 18.08
C TRP A 223 15.47 -1.66 19.28
N GLU A 224 16.65 -1.05 19.07
CA GLU A 224 17.35 -0.31 20.14
C GLU A 224 16.51 0.89 20.60
N ASP A 225 16.02 1.70 19.65
CA ASP A 225 15.22 2.88 19.95
C ASP A 225 13.83 2.53 20.52
N VAL A 226 13.21 1.44 20.07
CA VAL A 226 11.95 0.92 20.65
C VAL A 226 12.17 0.44 22.07
N PHE A 227 13.27 -0.29 22.34
CA PHE A 227 13.62 -0.72 23.70
C PHE A 227 13.83 0.48 24.62
N ASP A 228 14.57 1.49 24.17
CA ASP A 228 14.83 2.71 24.94
C ASP A 228 13.53 3.50 25.17
N ALA A 229 12.66 3.62 24.18
CA ALA A 229 11.36 4.30 24.32
C ALA A 229 10.46 3.62 25.36
N ILE A 230 10.32 2.29 25.32
CA ILE A 230 9.51 1.52 26.28
C ILE A 230 10.13 1.62 27.67
N SER A 231 11.45 1.43 27.78
CA SER A 231 12.15 1.44 29.07
C SER A 231 12.06 2.79 29.78
N ASN A 232 12.17 3.88 29.01
CA ASN A 232 12.16 5.25 29.53
C ASN A 232 10.76 5.83 29.76
N ALA A 233 9.70 5.21 29.22
CA ALA A 233 8.32 5.68 29.39
C ALA A 233 7.94 5.85 30.87
N LYS A 234 7.23 6.95 31.16
CA LYS A 234 6.75 7.31 32.51
C LYS A 234 5.24 7.35 32.67
N HIS A 235 4.49 7.51 31.57
CA HIS A 235 3.04 7.73 31.63
C HIS A 235 2.25 6.72 30.80
N LEU A 236 2.62 6.52 29.53
CA LEU A 236 1.89 5.62 28.63
C LEU A 236 2.82 4.86 27.68
N ILE A 237 2.40 3.65 27.32
CA ILE A 237 2.95 2.82 26.25
C ILE A 237 1.76 2.20 25.51
N TYR A 238 1.48 2.64 24.29
CA TYR A 238 0.38 2.16 23.46
C TYR A 238 0.92 1.39 22.25
N ILE A 239 0.46 0.16 22.05
CA ILE A 239 0.98 -0.74 21.01
C ILE A 239 -0.19 -1.30 20.20
N THR A 240 -0.14 -1.15 18.89
CA THR A 240 -0.99 -1.91 17.95
C THR A 240 -0.13 -2.85 17.14
N GLY A 241 -0.58 -4.09 16.94
CA GLY A 241 0.14 -5.05 16.11
C GLY A 241 -0.79 -6.04 15.46
N TRP A 242 -0.47 -6.43 14.22
CA TRP A 242 -1.11 -7.56 13.56
C TRP A 242 -0.86 -8.85 14.36
N SER A 243 0.35 -9.01 14.89
CA SER A 243 0.67 -10.03 15.91
C SER A 243 1.80 -9.49 16.80
N VAL A 244 1.82 -9.93 18.06
CA VAL A 244 2.84 -9.55 19.06
C VAL A 244 3.32 -10.80 19.79
N PHE A 245 4.57 -11.17 19.59
CA PHE A 245 5.17 -12.29 20.31
C PHE A 245 5.88 -11.79 21.57
N THR A 246 5.38 -12.17 22.75
CA THR A 246 5.85 -11.59 24.03
C THR A 246 7.21 -12.10 24.49
N ASP A 247 7.73 -13.16 23.87
CA ASP A 247 8.97 -13.82 24.29
C ASP A 247 10.21 -13.39 23.49
N ILE A 248 10.08 -12.47 22.53
CA ILE A 248 11.24 -11.88 21.85
C ILE A 248 12.05 -10.97 22.78
N THR A 249 13.35 -10.89 22.55
CA THR A 249 14.22 -9.83 23.06
C THR A 249 14.50 -8.80 21.97
N LEU A 250 14.53 -7.51 22.34
CA LEU A 250 14.77 -6.41 21.40
C LEU A 250 16.27 -6.17 21.16
N ILE A 251 17.11 -6.37 22.18
CA ILE A 251 18.55 -6.16 22.11
C ILE A 251 19.24 -7.52 22.00
N ARG A 252 19.87 -7.77 20.85
CA ARG A 252 20.48 -9.08 20.54
C ARG A 252 21.95 -8.99 20.15
N ASP A 253 22.42 -7.82 19.74
CA ASP A 253 23.80 -7.61 19.31
C ASP A 253 24.76 -7.66 20.52
N PRO A 254 25.67 -8.65 20.61
CA PRO A 254 26.57 -8.78 21.75
C PRO A 254 27.54 -7.60 21.89
N SER A 255 27.82 -6.87 20.80
CA SER A 255 28.67 -5.68 20.83
C SER A 255 27.94 -4.42 21.30
N ARG A 256 26.60 -4.45 21.35
CA ARG A 256 25.74 -3.29 21.64
C ARG A 256 24.69 -3.57 22.71
N GLN A 257 25.10 -4.24 23.79
CA GLN A 257 24.21 -4.56 24.91
C GLN A 257 23.64 -3.28 25.57
N ARG A 258 22.45 -3.43 26.15
CA ARG A 258 21.76 -2.39 26.94
C ARG A 258 21.44 -2.95 28.33
N PRO A 259 21.48 -2.15 29.40
CA PRO A 259 21.04 -2.61 30.72
C PRO A 259 19.59 -3.15 30.68
N GLY A 260 19.42 -4.43 30.99
CA GLY A 260 18.12 -5.12 30.92
C GLY A 260 17.63 -5.44 29.50
N GLY A 261 18.49 -5.35 28.49
CA GLY A 261 18.20 -5.66 27.09
C GLY A 261 17.95 -7.14 26.80
N ASP A 262 18.34 -8.01 27.72
CA ASP A 262 18.09 -9.46 27.71
C ASP A 262 16.65 -9.82 28.12
N ALA A 263 15.88 -8.87 28.65
CA ALA A 263 14.49 -9.08 29.00
C ALA A 263 13.61 -9.23 27.75
N THR A 264 12.65 -10.16 27.80
CA THR A 264 11.64 -10.26 26.74
C THR A 264 10.74 -9.04 26.74
N ILE A 265 10.15 -8.69 25.59
CA ILE A 265 9.24 -7.56 25.49
C ILE A 265 8.04 -7.70 26.45
N GLY A 266 7.52 -8.92 26.64
CA GLY A 266 6.44 -9.18 27.59
C GLY A 266 6.85 -8.90 29.04
N LYS A 267 8.06 -9.28 29.45
CA LYS A 267 8.59 -8.96 30.79
C LYS A 267 8.83 -7.46 30.95
N LEU A 268 9.37 -6.80 29.93
CA LEU A 268 9.60 -5.37 29.92
C LEU A 268 8.27 -4.60 30.09
N LEU A 269 7.25 -4.93 29.29
CA LEU A 269 5.94 -4.28 29.37
C LEU A 269 5.26 -4.51 30.72
N LYS A 270 5.30 -5.73 31.28
CA LYS A 270 4.78 -6.02 32.63
C LYS A 270 5.49 -5.21 33.70
N ARG A 271 6.83 -5.08 33.62
CA ARG A 271 7.62 -4.26 34.54
C ARG A 271 7.16 -2.80 34.47
N LYS A 272 7.08 -2.21 33.27
CA LYS A 272 6.60 -0.83 33.08
C LYS A 272 5.19 -0.62 33.61
N ALA A 273 4.28 -1.57 33.39
CA ALA A 273 2.93 -1.52 33.94
C ALA A 273 2.94 -1.53 35.49
N SER A 274 3.79 -2.37 36.11
CA SER A 274 3.93 -2.42 37.58
C SER A 274 4.56 -1.16 38.19
N GLU A 275 5.35 -0.40 37.41
CA GLU A 275 5.89 0.91 37.78
C GLU A 275 4.85 2.04 37.66
N GLY A 276 3.61 1.74 37.25
CA GLY A 276 2.52 2.70 37.12
C GLY A 276 2.35 3.30 35.72
N VAL A 277 3.13 2.85 34.73
CA VAL A 277 2.95 3.28 33.32
C VAL A 277 1.69 2.62 32.75
N ARG A 278 0.84 3.39 32.06
CA ARG A 278 -0.34 2.86 31.39
C ARG A 278 0.07 2.12 30.11
N VAL A 279 0.09 0.80 30.17
CA VAL A 279 0.39 -0.06 29.01
C VAL A 279 -0.90 -0.60 28.40
N LEU A 280 -1.22 -0.18 27.18
CA LEU A 280 -2.42 -0.64 26.44
C LEU A 280 -2.02 -1.25 25.10
N MET A 281 -2.63 -2.38 24.75
CA MET A 281 -2.30 -3.12 23.54
C MET A 281 -3.56 -3.47 22.75
N LEU A 282 -3.58 -3.15 21.45
CA LEU A 282 -4.60 -3.59 20.49
C LEU A 282 -3.95 -4.55 19.50
N VAL A 283 -4.06 -5.84 19.79
CA VAL A 283 -3.56 -6.92 18.93
C VAL A 283 -4.72 -7.50 18.15
N TRP A 284 -4.53 -7.77 16.86
CA TRP A 284 -5.57 -8.34 16.02
C TRP A 284 -6.03 -9.70 16.57
N ASN A 285 -7.35 -9.88 16.68
CA ASN A 285 -7.95 -11.11 17.16
C ASN A 285 -8.15 -12.07 15.99
N ASP A 286 -7.26 -13.04 15.86
CA ASP A 286 -7.31 -13.99 14.77
C ASP A 286 -8.29 -15.14 15.08
N VAL A 287 -9.57 -14.89 14.86
CA VAL A 287 -10.65 -15.86 15.12
C VAL A 287 -10.65 -17.02 14.10
N SER A 288 -9.81 -16.96 13.06
CA SER A 288 -9.70 -17.96 11.98
C SER A 288 -8.40 -18.80 12.00
N SER A 289 -7.36 -18.38 12.73
CA SER A 289 -6.02 -19.01 12.59
C SER A 289 -5.52 -19.82 13.77
N ILE A 290 -6.42 -20.39 14.58
CA ILE A 290 -6.01 -21.27 15.68
C ILE A 290 -5.21 -22.50 15.20
N GLN A 291 -5.12 -22.78 13.88
CA GLN A 291 -4.32 -23.90 13.35
C GLN A 291 -3.35 -23.60 12.17
N ALA A 292 -3.28 -22.39 11.59
CA ALA A 292 -2.51 -22.20 10.33
C ALA A 292 -1.59 -20.96 10.22
N LEU A 293 -1.64 -19.96 11.12
CA LEU A 293 -0.79 -18.75 11.04
C LEU A 293 -0.10 -18.40 12.37
N ASN A 294 0.56 -19.37 13.01
CA ASN A 294 1.29 -19.16 14.27
C ASN A 294 2.66 -18.43 14.13
N ALA A 295 2.97 -17.78 13.01
CA ALA A 295 4.37 -17.41 12.75
C ALA A 295 4.67 -16.02 12.20
N ILE A 296 3.70 -15.15 11.94
CA ILE A 296 4.03 -13.82 11.41
C ILE A 296 3.74 -12.79 12.52
N GLY A 297 4.45 -11.68 12.58
CA GLY A 297 4.30 -10.65 13.62
C GLY A 297 5.40 -10.68 14.68
N ILE A 298 6.15 -9.57 14.71
CA ILE A 298 7.30 -9.28 15.59
C ILE A 298 8.11 -10.52 15.98
N LYS A 299 8.47 -11.37 15.02
CA LYS A 299 9.31 -12.56 15.20
C LYS A 299 10.68 -12.43 14.57
N LEU A 300 11.01 -11.27 13.98
CA LEU A 300 12.11 -11.22 13.03
C LEU A 300 12.99 -10.02 13.34
N SER A 301 14.02 -10.25 14.17
CA SER A 301 15.19 -9.37 14.15
C SER A 301 15.97 -9.69 12.90
N CYS A 302 16.30 -8.72 12.07
CA CYS A 302 17.28 -8.89 11.01
C CYS A 302 18.20 -7.68 10.96
N THR A 303 19.34 -7.91 10.32
CA THR A 303 20.37 -6.93 10.02
C THR A 303 20.66 -7.00 8.54
N ALA A 304 21.22 -5.94 7.96
CA ALA A 304 21.59 -5.83 6.55
C ALA A 304 22.44 -6.99 5.97
N SER A 305 23.05 -7.85 6.79
CA SER A 305 23.74 -9.06 6.33
C SER A 305 22.83 -10.22 5.94
N HIS A 306 21.57 -10.22 6.40
CA HIS A 306 20.51 -11.17 6.04
C HIS A 306 20.96 -12.63 5.94
N SER A 307 21.66 -13.11 6.98
CA SER A 307 22.31 -14.42 6.93
C SER A 307 21.30 -15.56 6.92
N LEU A 308 21.57 -16.56 6.09
CA LEU A 308 20.75 -17.76 5.93
C LEU A 308 21.11 -18.84 6.96
N PHE A 309 22.40 -18.97 7.29
CA PHE A 309 22.92 -20.07 8.10
C PHE A 309 23.82 -19.62 9.28
N ARG A 310 24.54 -18.49 9.15
CA ARG A 310 25.62 -18.09 10.09
C ARG A 310 25.14 -17.47 11.39
N THR A 311 23.83 -17.36 11.58
CA THR A 311 23.22 -16.77 12.78
C THR A 311 22.31 -17.75 13.53
N LEU A 312 22.24 -19.01 13.07
CA LEU A 312 21.36 -20.05 13.60
C LEU A 312 21.79 -20.53 15.00
N ASP A 313 23.04 -20.38 15.39
CA ASP A 313 23.56 -20.66 16.73
C ASP A 313 23.68 -19.39 17.61
N ALA A 314 23.31 -18.23 17.07
CA ALA A 314 23.41 -16.93 17.72
C ALA A 314 22.03 -16.25 17.82
N ALA A 315 21.86 -15.10 17.15
CA ALA A 315 20.66 -14.25 17.26
C ALA A 315 19.35 -14.95 16.88
N HIS A 316 19.40 -15.98 16.03
CA HIS A 316 18.22 -16.71 15.54
C HIS A 316 18.07 -18.13 16.12
N HIS A 317 18.89 -18.53 17.09
CA HIS A 317 18.78 -19.86 17.70
C HIS A 317 17.40 -20.10 18.34
N LYS A 318 16.79 -19.06 18.91
CA LYS A 318 15.45 -19.12 19.53
C LYS A 318 14.39 -18.39 18.70
N ASP A 319 14.74 -18.02 17.47
CA ASP A 319 13.92 -17.18 16.58
C ASP A 319 14.09 -17.62 15.13
N PHE A 320 14.10 -18.94 14.91
CA PHE A 320 14.13 -19.53 13.59
C PHE A 320 12.76 -19.39 12.94
N HIS A 321 12.74 -18.81 11.75
CA HIS A 321 11.53 -18.56 10.97
C HIS A 321 11.77 -18.97 9.53
N GLN A 322 10.90 -19.85 9.01
CA GLN A 322 10.94 -20.36 7.65
C GLN A 322 9.55 -20.96 7.30
N PRO A 323 8.55 -20.14 6.97
CA PRO A 323 7.19 -20.60 6.68
C PRO A 323 7.01 -21.04 5.22
N SER A 324 7.95 -20.71 4.33
CA SER A 324 7.88 -21.06 2.91
C SER A 324 8.31 -22.49 2.60
N ILE A 325 8.93 -23.18 3.57
CA ILE A 325 9.38 -24.57 3.42
C ILE A 325 8.63 -25.46 4.40
N ALA A 326 7.97 -26.50 3.88
CA ALA A 326 7.23 -27.45 4.70
C ALA A 326 8.17 -28.23 5.65
N GLY A 327 7.78 -28.33 6.93
CA GLY A 327 8.53 -29.07 7.94
C GLY A 327 9.88 -28.44 8.33
N ALA A 328 10.09 -27.16 8.01
CA ALA A 328 11.26 -26.41 8.42
C ALA A 328 11.33 -26.26 9.94
N ASP A 329 12.50 -26.56 10.49
CA ASP A 329 12.76 -26.54 11.92
C ASP A 329 14.24 -26.28 12.17
N HIS A 330 14.55 -25.55 13.25
CA HIS A 330 15.94 -25.22 13.61
C HIS A 330 16.83 -26.47 13.70
N SER A 331 16.33 -27.58 14.25
CA SER A 331 17.08 -28.83 14.41
C SER A 331 17.45 -29.49 13.08
N LYS A 332 16.80 -29.12 11.97
CA LYS A 332 17.09 -29.58 10.61
C LYS A 332 17.95 -28.58 9.81
N GLY A 333 18.28 -27.43 10.39
CA GLY A 333 19.20 -26.44 9.83
C GLY A 333 18.52 -25.39 8.95
N GLY A 334 19.34 -24.54 8.31
CA GLY A 334 18.84 -23.49 7.42
C GLY A 334 18.46 -23.99 6.02
N PRO A 335 18.08 -23.08 5.11
CA PRO A 335 18.11 -21.63 5.32
C PRO A 335 16.94 -21.14 6.19
N ARG A 336 17.20 -20.23 7.13
CA ARG A 336 16.10 -19.38 7.64
C ARG A 336 15.63 -18.44 6.53
N GLU A 337 14.48 -17.80 6.71
CA GLU A 337 14.01 -16.73 5.83
C GLU A 337 14.40 -15.36 6.39
N PRO A 338 15.44 -14.68 5.86
CA PRO A 338 15.80 -13.31 6.23
C PRO A 338 14.64 -12.33 6.04
N TRP A 339 14.62 -11.25 6.82
CA TRP A 339 13.51 -10.31 6.85
C TRP A 339 14.01 -8.90 6.62
N HIS A 340 13.87 -8.43 5.38
CA HIS A 340 14.14 -7.06 5.00
C HIS A 340 12.88 -6.20 5.22
N ASP A 341 12.99 -5.17 6.04
CA ASP A 341 11.85 -4.31 6.37
C ASP A 341 12.29 -2.89 6.71
N ILE A 342 11.33 -1.96 6.66
CA ILE A 342 11.56 -0.54 6.91
C ILE A 342 10.60 -0.05 7.99
N HIS A 343 11.12 0.74 8.91
CA HIS A 343 10.34 1.37 9.96
C HIS A 343 10.70 2.84 10.12
N SER A 344 9.93 3.58 10.94
CA SER A 344 10.28 4.96 11.28
C SER A 344 9.92 5.32 12.71
N LYS A 345 10.65 6.29 13.28
CA LYS A 345 10.29 6.98 14.52
C LYS A 345 9.92 8.42 14.18
N LEU A 346 8.77 8.85 14.72
CA LEU A 346 8.19 10.15 14.48
C LEU A 346 8.22 10.98 15.76
N GLU A 347 8.72 12.21 15.65
CA GLU A 347 8.83 13.15 16.76
C GLU A 347 8.33 14.53 16.35
N GLY A 348 7.83 15.31 17.32
CA GLY A 348 7.10 16.55 17.06
C GLY A 348 5.60 16.31 16.94
N PRO A 349 4.82 17.29 16.44
CA PRO A 349 3.35 17.26 16.48
C PRO A 349 2.74 15.99 15.86
N ILE A 350 3.38 15.44 14.82
CA ILE A 350 2.96 14.20 14.16
C ILE A 350 2.85 12.99 15.10
N ALA A 351 3.63 12.93 16.19
CA ALA A 351 3.55 11.82 17.15
C ALA A 351 2.19 11.78 17.85
N TRP A 352 1.54 12.93 18.02
CA TRP A 352 0.20 13.02 18.60
C TRP A 352 -0.89 12.54 17.64
N ASP A 353 -0.70 12.64 16.33
CA ASP A 353 -1.65 12.08 15.36
C ASP A 353 -1.65 10.54 15.43
N VAL A 354 -0.48 9.92 15.60
CA VAL A 354 -0.35 8.46 15.80
C VAL A 354 -1.01 8.04 17.11
N LEU A 355 -0.79 8.80 18.18
CA LEU A 355 -1.46 8.60 19.47
C LEU A 355 -2.98 8.71 19.32
N TYR A 356 -3.47 9.77 18.66
CA TYR A 356 -4.89 10.00 18.45
C TYR A 356 -5.53 8.86 17.66
N ASN A 357 -4.86 8.34 16.62
CA ASN A 357 -5.30 7.15 15.92
C ASN A 357 -5.48 5.95 16.87
N PHE A 358 -4.53 5.69 17.77
CA PHE A 358 -4.68 4.63 18.78
C PHE A 358 -5.89 4.88 19.69
N GLU A 359 -6.05 6.11 20.18
CA GLU A 359 -7.18 6.44 21.06
C GLU A 359 -8.54 6.26 20.37
N GLN A 360 -8.66 6.66 19.10
CA GLN A 360 -9.89 6.46 18.32
C GLN A 360 -10.23 4.97 18.20
N ARG A 361 -9.23 4.13 17.92
CA ARG A 361 -9.41 2.67 17.83
C ARG A 361 -9.73 2.06 19.19
N TRP A 362 -9.05 2.50 20.24
CA TRP A 362 -9.29 2.01 21.60
C TRP A 362 -10.73 2.29 22.04
N ARG A 363 -11.20 3.53 21.91
CA ARG A 363 -12.58 3.91 22.25
C ARG A 363 -13.61 3.06 21.50
N LYS A 364 -13.34 2.76 20.23
CA LYS A 364 -14.25 1.98 19.39
C LYS A 364 -14.25 0.48 19.69
N GLN A 365 -13.08 -0.11 19.88
CA GLN A 365 -12.90 -1.57 19.84
C GLN A 365 -12.71 -2.22 21.22
N SER A 366 -12.23 -1.48 22.23
CA SER A 366 -11.93 -2.07 23.54
C SER A 366 -13.11 -2.04 24.52
N GLY A 367 -14.04 -1.09 24.36
CA GLY A 367 -15.10 -0.82 25.34
C GLY A 367 -14.61 -0.16 26.64
N HIS A 368 -13.31 0.17 26.74
CA HIS A 368 -12.65 0.66 27.95
C HIS A 368 -11.98 2.03 27.73
N GLY A 369 -12.72 2.99 27.16
CA GLY A 369 -12.21 4.34 26.88
C GLY A 369 -11.70 5.09 28.11
N ASP A 370 -12.22 4.75 29.29
CA ASP A 370 -11.79 5.23 30.61
C ASP A 370 -10.34 4.85 30.95
N LEU A 371 -9.78 3.84 30.29
CA LEU A 371 -8.39 3.44 30.47
C LEU A 371 -7.38 4.28 29.68
N LEU A 372 -7.82 5.18 28.80
CA LEU A 372 -6.91 6.11 28.14
C LEU A 372 -6.36 7.13 29.14
N VAL A 373 -5.11 7.55 28.93
CA VAL A 373 -4.49 8.59 29.75
C VAL A 373 -5.15 9.93 29.43
N ASN A 374 -5.62 10.64 30.46
CA ASN A 374 -6.16 11.98 30.29
C ASN A 374 -5.01 12.98 30.10
N LEU A 375 -4.68 13.30 28.84
CA LEU A 375 -3.59 14.21 28.50
C LEU A 375 -3.82 15.64 29.00
N THR A 376 -5.08 16.11 29.07
CA THR A 376 -5.41 17.43 29.64
C THR A 376 -5.03 17.50 31.11
N ALA A 377 -5.28 16.44 31.88
CA ALA A 377 -4.88 16.38 33.29
C ALA A 377 -3.34 16.34 33.48
N LEU A 378 -2.59 15.99 32.43
CA LEU A 378 -1.14 15.91 32.44
C LEU A 378 -0.46 17.07 31.68
N GLU A 379 -1.16 18.16 31.35
CA GLU A 379 -0.60 19.28 30.57
C GLU A 379 0.64 19.94 31.22
N HIS A 380 0.78 19.82 32.54
CA HIS A 380 1.93 20.31 33.30
C HIS A 380 3.14 19.36 33.26
N LEU A 381 2.97 18.12 32.77
CA LEU A 381 4.02 17.09 32.66
C LEU A 381 4.33 16.73 31.21
N ILE A 382 3.32 16.73 30.34
CA ILE A 382 3.41 16.40 28.92
C ILE A 382 3.07 17.67 28.15
N THR A 383 4.06 18.19 27.43
CA THR A 383 3.87 19.35 26.55
C THR A 383 2.79 19.06 25.50
N PRO A 384 1.97 20.05 25.11
CA PRO A 384 1.06 19.89 23.98
C PRO A 384 1.83 19.59 22.68
N PRO A 385 1.16 19.17 21.59
CA PRO A 385 1.82 18.93 20.30
C PRO A 385 2.71 20.10 19.90
N SER A 386 4.03 19.87 19.92
CA SER A 386 5.04 20.93 19.81
C SER A 386 6.15 20.54 18.84
N PRO A 387 6.66 21.46 18.02
CA PRO A 387 7.84 21.24 17.20
C PRO A 387 9.05 20.81 18.02
N VAL A 388 9.82 19.85 17.53
CA VAL A 388 11.12 19.44 18.10
C VAL A 388 12.29 20.13 17.39
N LYS A 389 12.03 20.73 16.23
CA LYS A 389 12.98 21.50 15.41
C LYS A 389 12.37 22.84 15.03
N LEU A 390 13.22 23.84 14.77
CA LEU A 390 12.76 25.13 14.23
C LEU A 390 12.18 24.92 12.82
N PRO A 391 10.90 25.23 12.57
CA PRO A 391 10.27 25.00 11.27
C PRO A 391 10.97 25.75 10.14
N GLY A 392 11.07 25.10 8.97
CA GLY A 392 11.67 25.68 7.77
C GLY A 392 10.76 26.69 7.08
N GLY A 393 10.82 27.97 7.49
CA GLY A 393 10.20 29.08 6.78
C GLY A 393 11.12 30.31 6.79
N GLY A 394 11.45 30.86 5.61
CA GLY A 394 12.19 32.13 5.50
C GLY A 394 13.71 32.08 5.74
N GLY A 395 14.37 30.94 5.50
CA GLY A 395 15.84 30.83 5.49
C GLY A 395 16.53 30.67 6.86
N ASN A 396 15.78 30.79 7.97
CA ASN A 396 16.30 30.68 9.35
C ASN A 396 15.87 29.38 10.08
N GLY A 397 15.33 28.39 9.37
CA GLY A 397 14.88 27.10 9.94
C GLY A 397 16.01 26.09 10.12
N ASP A 398 15.78 25.06 10.95
CA ASP A 398 16.74 23.96 11.12
C ASP A 398 16.73 23.08 9.86
N HIS A 399 17.91 22.85 9.26
CA HIS A 399 18.06 22.03 8.05
C HIS A 399 17.63 20.56 8.27
N GLU A 400 17.68 20.08 9.52
CA GLU A 400 17.24 18.74 9.91
C GLU A 400 15.73 18.69 10.25
N ALA A 401 14.98 19.78 10.11
CA ALA A 401 13.54 19.79 10.32
C ALA A 401 12.82 18.98 9.23
N TRP A 402 11.69 18.38 9.61
CA TRP A 402 10.81 17.64 8.71
C TRP A 402 9.41 18.21 8.70
N ASN A 403 8.78 18.13 7.53
CA ASN A 403 7.35 18.24 7.36
C ASN A 403 6.78 16.83 7.18
N VAL A 404 5.80 16.45 7.99
CA VAL A 404 5.27 15.09 8.05
C VAL A 404 3.75 15.11 8.09
N GLN A 405 3.11 14.17 7.41
CA GLN A 405 1.67 13.99 7.40
C GLN A 405 1.34 12.51 7.65
N LEU A 406 0.30 12.27 8.47
CA LEU A 406 -0.19 10.92 8.75
C LEU A 406 -1.30 10.53 7.77
N PHE A 407 -1.30 9.27 7.36
CA PHE A 407 -2.28 8.68 6.46
C PHE A 407 -2.75 7.34 7.00
N ARG A 408 -4.00 6.97 6.68
CA ARG A 408 -4.62 5.70 7.10
C ARG A 408 -5.46 5.07 6.00
N SER A 409 -5.61 3.75 6.13
CA SER A 409 -6.72 2.99 5.59
C SER A 409 -7.51 2.50 6.79
N ILE A 410 -8.69 3.04 7.06
CA ILE A 410 -9.49 2.66 8.24
C ILE A 410 -10.95 3.06 8.03
N ASP A 411 -11.88 2.33 8.64
CA ASP A 411 -13.30 2.65 8.59
C ASP A 411 -13.91 2.98 9.98
N GLY A 412 -15.11 3.55 9.96
CA GLY A 412 -15.87 3.88 11.17
C GLY A 412 -16.32 2.66 12.01
N GLY A 413 -16.06 1.44 11.54
CA GLY A 413 -16.19 0.21 12.32
C GLY A 413 -14.98 0.00 13.25
N ALA A 414 -13.79 0.42 12.82
CA ALA A 414 -12.54 0.27 13.56
C ALA A 414 -12.12 1.51 14.36
N CYS A 415 -12.61 2.71 14.05
CA CYS A 415 -12.30 3.93 14.79
C CYS A 415 -13.53 4.75 15.19
N ASP A 416 -13.42 5.46 16.31
CA ASP A 416 -14.41 6.42 16.80
C ASP A 416 -14.14 7.86 16.31
N GLY A 417 -15.17 8.70 16.30
CA GLY A 417 -15.03 10.14 16.01
C GLY A 417 -15.00 10.54 14.53
N PHE A 418 -15.37 9.65 13.61
CA PHE A 418 -15.67 10.07 12.24
C PHE A 418 -16.97 10.90 12.18
N PRO A 419 -17.02 11.93 11.33
CA PRO A 419 -18.21 12.76 11.17
C PRO A 419 -19.38 11.92 10.65
N SER A 420 -20.57 12.17 11.20
CA SER A 420 -21.82 11.53 10.76
C SER A 420 -22.49 12.25 9.59
N SER A 421 -22.20 13.54 9.38
CA SER A 421 -22.79 14.31 8.29
C SER A 421 -21.99 14.11 6.98
N PRO A 422 -22.66 13.94 5.83
CA PRO A 422 -21.99 13.73 4.55
C PRO A 422 -21.10 14.92 4.12
N GLU A 423 -21.52 16.15 4.47
CA GLU A 423 -20.74 17.35 4.18
C GLU A 423 -19.41 17.36 4.95
N ALA A 424 -19.42 17.00 6.23
CA ALA A 424 -18.20 16.94 7.03
C ALA A 424 -17.30 15.77 6.63
N ALA A 425 -17.88 14.62 6.25
CA ALA A 425 -17.15 13.50 5.68
C ALA A 425 -16.44 13.89 4.37
N ALA A 426 -17.14 14.54 3.45
CA ALA A 426 -16.57 14.98 2.17
C ALA A 426 -15.45 16.03 2.32
N ARG A 427 -15.49 16.88 3.37
CA ARG A 427 -14.39 17.84 3.67
C ARG A 427 -13.08 17.16 4.09
N LEU A 428 -13.17 15.92 4.55
CA LEU A 428 -12.05 15.08 4.98
C LEU A 428 -11.79 13.91 4.00
N ASP A 429 -12.37 13.99 2.80
CA ASP A 429 -12.37 12.96 1.75
C ASP A 429 -12.70 11.55 2.25
N LEU A 430 -13.56 11.49 3.27
CA LEU A 430 -14.07 10.22 3.76
C LEU A 430 -15.18 9.76 2.82
N VAL A 431 -15.09 8.51 2.36
CA VAL A 431 -16.01 7.95 1.37
C VAL A 431 -17.01 7.01 2.03
N SER A 432 -18.24 6.97 1.51
CA SER A 432 -19.28 6.07 2.01
C SER A 432 -19.00 4.62 1.60
N GLY A 433 -18.84 3.72 2.57
CA GLY A 433 -18.78 2.27 2.37
C GLY A 433 -20.16 1.60 2.39
N LYS A 434 -20.19 0.26 2.48
CA LYS A 434 -21.47 -0.49 2.61
C LYS A 434 -22.19 -0.16 3.92
N ASN A 435 -21.43 -0.12 5.02
CA ASN A 435 -21.95 0.07 6.38
C ASN A 435 -21.26 1.21 7.14
N ASN A 436 -20.01 1.54 6.79
CA ASN A 436 -19.19 2.51 7.50
C ASN A 436 -18.67 3.58 6.54
N VAL A 437 -18.35 4.75 7.09
CA VAL A 437 -17.51 5.76 6.43
C VAL A 437 -16.07 5.24 6.41
N ILE A 438 -15.36 5.46 5.30
CA ILE A 438 -14.02 4.94 5.02
C ILE A 438 -13.04 6.09 4.83
N GLU A 439 -11.90 6.02 5.51
CA GLU A 439 -10.70 6.80 5.20
C GLU A 439 -9.76 5.93 4.34
N ARG A 440 -9.27 6.51 3.24
CA ARG A 440 -8.35 5.86 2.27
C ARG A 440 -7.16 6.77 1.93
N SER A 441 -6.77 7.61 2.89
CA SER A 441 -5.77 8.66 2.70
C SER A 441 -4.37 8.13 2.38
N ILE A 442 -4.08 6.86 2.67
CA ILE A 442 -2.83 6.20 2.20
C ILE A 442 -2.80 6.12 0.68
N GLN A 443 -3.84 5.58 0.05
CA GLN A 443 -3.90 5.49 -1.41
C GLN A 443 -3.78 6.88 -2.04
N ASP A 444 -4.46 7.87 -1.46
CA ASP A 444 -4.44 9.24 -1.97
C ASP A 444 -3.03 9.84 -1.86
N ALA A 445 -2.31 9.59 -0.75
CA ALA A 445 -0.93 10.01 -0.59
C ALA A 445 0.03 9.36 -1.61
N TYR A 446 -0.14 8.06 -1.91
CA TYR A 446 0.61 7.38 -2.96
C TYR A 446 0.34 8.02 -4.33
N ILE A 447 -0.93 8.26 -4.67
CA ILE A 447 -1.33 8.90 -5.94
C ILE A 447 -0.68 10.27 -6.09
N HIS A 448 -0.77 11.13 -5.06
CA HIS A 448 -0.14 12.46 -5.08
C HIS A 448 1.38 12.40 -5.22
N ALA A 449 2.02 11.49 -4.49
CA ALA A 449 3.47 11.31 -4.56
C ALA A 449 3.93 10.85 -5.95
N ILE A 450 3.20 9.93 -6.60
CA ILE A 450 3.49 9.50 -7.97
C ILE A 450 3.25 10.62 -8.97
N ARG A 451 2.12 11.34 -8.86
CA ARG A 451 1.75 12.41 -9.80
C ARG A 451 2.75 13.56 -9.80
N ARG A 452 3.32 13.92 -8.65
CA ARG A 452 4.34 14.97 -8.60
C ARG A 452 5.74 14.52 -9.00
N ALA A 453 6.00 13.21 -9.05
CA ALA A 453 7.32 12.67 -9.34
C ALA A 453 7.89 13.21 -10.66
N LYS A 454 9.17 13.61 -10.62
CA LYS A 454 9.88 14.29 -11.69
C LYS A 454 11.02 13.48 -12.29
N ASN A 455 11.78 12.74 -11.49
CA ASN A 455 13.02 12.08 -11.91
C ASN A 455 12.94 10.57 -11.73
N PHE A 456 12.56 10.08 -10.56
CA PHE A 456 12.46 8.65 -10.29
C PHE A 456 11.56 8.32 -9.10
N ILE A 457 11.15 7.05 -9.04
CA ILE A 457 10.46 6.45 -7.90
C ILE A 457 11.17 5.15 -7.54
N TYR A 458 11.42 4.93 -6.25
CA TYR A 458 11.95 3.68 -5.70
C TYR A 458 10.95 3.11 -4.70
N ILE A 459 10.48 1.88 -4.93
CA ILE A 459 9.47 1.21 -4.12
C ILE A 459 10.06 -0.08 -3.58
N GLU A 460 9.85 -0.33 -2.29
CA GLU A 460 9.99 -1.66 -1.70
C GLU A 460 8.64 -2.05 -1.09
N ASN A 461 8.04 -3.13 -1.58
CA ASN A 461 6.72 -3.55 -1.11
C ASN A 461 6.55 -5.07 -1.12
N GLN A 462 5.91 -5.60 -0.07
CA GLN A 462 5.58 -7.03 0.02
C GLN A 462 4.65 -7.51 -1.11
N TYR A 463 3.76 -6.64 -1.59
CA TYR A 463 2.87 -6.95 -2.71
C TYR A 463 2.90 -5.83 -3.75
N PHE A 464 2.67 -6.20 -5.00
CA PHE A 464 2.53 -5.24 -6.10
C PHE A 464 1.39 -5.65 -7.05
N ILE A 465 0.16 -5.39 -6.62
CA ILE A 465 -1.07 -5.81 -7.27
C ILE A 465 -2.05 -4.64 -7.31
N GLY A 466 -2.66 -4.40 -8.47
CA GLY A 466 -3.72 -3.41 -8.54
C GLY A 466 -4.08 -2.97 -9.94
N SER A 467 -4.98 -2.00 -9.97
CA SER A 467 -5.55 -1.43 -11.18
C SER A 467 -6.14 -2.49 -12.12
N SER A 468 -6.84 -3.49 -11.55
CA SER A 468 -7.35 -4.64 -12.30
C SER A 468 -8.26 -4.24 -13.46
N TYR A 469 -8.95 -3.11 -13.36
CA TYR A 469 -9.76 -2.54 -14.44
C TYR A 469 -8.97 -2.29 -15.75
N GLY A 470 -7.64 -2.19 -15.68
CA GLY A 470 -6.73 -2.06 -16.82
C GLY A 470 -6.15 -3.39 -17.33
N TRP A 471 -6.41 -4.51 -16.65
CA TRP A 471 -5.89 -5.82 -17.06
C TRP A 471 -6.61 -6.36 -18.30
N ARG A 472 -5.89 -7.19 -19.07
CA ARG A 472 -6.48 -7.90 -20.22
C ARG A 472 -7.46 -8.97 -19.74
N PRO A 473 -8.64 -9.12 -20.39
CA PRO A 473 -9.62 -10.14 -20.04
C PRO A 473 -9.21 -11.51 -20.61
N ASN A 474 -8.15 -12.11 -20.08
CA ASN A 474 -7.67 -13.44 -20.47
C ASN A 474 -7.79 -14.41 -19.30
N GLY A 475 -8.75 -15.34 -19.37
CA GLY A 475 -9.02 -16.31 -18.30
C GLY A 475 -9.74 -15.74 -17.06
N VAL A 476 -9.78 -14.41 -16.88
CA VAL A 476 -10.46 -13.73 -15.77
C VAL A 476 -11.19 -12.50 -16.31
N LYS A 477 -12.36 -12.21 -15.76
CA LYS A 477 -13.07 -10.93 -15.97
C LYS A 477 -12.49 -9.91 -15.00
N PRO A 478 -11.81 -8.85 -15.45
CA PRO A 478 -11.13 -7.93 -14.55
C PRO A 478 -12.06 -7.18 -13.59
N GLU A 479 -13.34 -7.07 -13.95
CA GLU A 479 -14.41 -6.51 -13.11
C GLU A 479 -14.68 -7.37 -11.86
N ASP A 480 -14.47 -8.68 -11.94
CA ASP A 480 -14.72 -9.62 -10.84
C ASP A 480 -13.54 -9.68 -9.85
N VAL A 481 -12.38 -9.11 -10.22
CA VAL A 481 -11.17 -9.08 -9.37
C VAL A 481 -11.27 -8.00 -8.29
N GLU A 482 -11.89 -6.87 -8.63
CA GLU A 482 -12.09 -5.70 -7.76
C GLU A 482 -10.79 -5.14 -7.11
N ALA A 483 -9.61 -5.39 -7.69
CA ALA A 483 -8.35 -4.75 -7.28
C ALA A 483 -8.20 -3.35 -7.90
N VAL A 484 -9.12 -2.45 -7.56
CA VAL A 484 -9.32 -1.15 -8.21
C VAL A 484 -8.38 -0.04 -7.73
N ASN A 485 -7.40 -0.33 -6.87
CA ASN A 485 -6.43 0.67 -6.45
C ASN A 485 -5.64 1.23 -7.64
N LEU A 486 -5.24 2.50 -7.58
CA LEU A 486 -4.70 3.23 -8.74
C LEU A 486 -3.18 3.18 -8.87
N ILE A 487 -2.47 2.62 -7.89
CA ILE A 487 -1.01 2.80 -7.76
C ILE A 487 -0.27 2.30 -9.01
N PRO A 488 -0.47 1.05 -9.48
CA PRO A 488 0.20 0.56 -10.69
C PRO A 488 -0.12 1.39 -11.94
N ARG A 489 -1.38 1.83 -12.10
CA ARG A 489 -1.79 2.63 -13.26
C ARG A 489 -1.24 4.06 -13.23
N GLU A 490 -1.18 4.70 -12.07
CA GLU A 490 -0.57 6.02 -11.92
C GLU A 490 0.93 5.97 -12.26
N LEU A 491 1.63 4.91 -11.87
CA LEU A 491 3.04 4.70 -12.21
C LEU A 491 3.23 4.56 -13.73
N SER A 492 2.47 3.69 -14.39
CA SER A 492 2.60 3.50 -15.85
C SER A 492 2.23 4.76 -16.62
N LEU A 493 1.14 5.44 -16.25
CA LEU A 493 0.75 6.71 -16.87
C LEU A 493 1.77 7.83 -16.63
N LYS A 494 2.39 7.89 -15.44
CA LYS A 494 3.51 8.81 -15.20
C LYS A 494 4.66 8.51 -16.15
N ILE A 495 5.10 7.26 -16.28
CA ILE A 495 6.17 6.88 -17.22
C ILE A 495 5.80 7.27 -18.66
N MET A 496 4.59 6.91 -19.11
CA MET A 496 4.10 7.26 -20.44
C MET A 496 4.16 8.75 -20.70
N SER A 497 3.76 9.58 -19.72
CA SER A 497 3.79 11.04 -19.85
C SER A 497 5.22 11.58 -20.01
N LYS A 498 6.21 10.99 -19.33
CA LYS A 498 7.62 11.40 -19.41
C LYS A 498 8.24 10.97 -20.73
N ILE A 499 7.94 9.75 -21.19
CA ILE A 499 8.28 9.30 -22.56
C ILE A 499 7.67 10.23 -23.60
N ALA A 500 6.38 10.59 -23.44
CA ALA A 500 5.69 11.51 -24.33
C ALA A 500 6.34 12.92 -24.35
N ALA A 501 6.85 13.39 -23.22
CA ALA A 501 7.58 14.65 -23.10
C ALA A 501 9.05 14.56 -23.56
N GLY A 502 9.59 13.36 -23.80
CA GLY A 502 11.03 13.18 -24.04
C GLY A 502 11.89 13.41 -22.78
N GLU A 503 11.28 13.35 -21.61
CA GLU A 503 11.93 13.55 -20.33
C GLU A 503 12.33 12.22 -19.72
N ARG A 504 13.52 12.19 -19.11
CA ARG A 504 14.00 10.99 -18.45
C ARG A 504 13.24 10.75 -17.14
N PHE A 505 12.81 9.50 -16.92
CA PHE A 505 12.15 9.06 -15.71
C PHE A 505 12.33 7.55 -15.50
N THR A 506 12.42 7.08 -14.26
CA THR A 506 12.49 5.64 -13.97
C THR A 506 11.78 5.26 -12.68
N VAL A 507 11.12 4.11 -12.72
CA VAL A 507 10.54 3.45 -11.55
C VAL A 507 11.31 2.16 -11.27
N TYR A 508 11.75 2.01 -10.04
CA TYR A 508 12.40 0.82 -9.50
C TYR A 508 11.47 0.18 -8.46
N VAL A 509 11.20 -1.11 -8.60
CA VAL A 509 10.31 -1.83 -7.68
C VAL A 509 11.01 -3.07 -7.13
N VAL A 510 11.09 -3.20 -5.82
CA VAL A 510 11.59 -4.38 -5.12
C VAL A 510 10.42 -5.07 -4.43
N VAL A 511 10.18 -6.32 -4.79
CA VAL A 511 9.15 -7.21 -4.22
C VAL A 511 9.80 -8.47 -3.66
N PRO A 512 9.16 -9.23 -2.76
CA PRO A 512 9.71 -10.53 -2.40
C PRO A 512 9.70 -11.45 -3.62
N MET A 513 10.56 -12.48 -3.62
CA MET A 513 10.63 -13.44 -4.73
C MET A 513 9.26 -14.11 -4.95
N TRP A 514 8.63 -14.51 -3.85
CA TRP A 514 7.21 -14.86 -3.76
C TRP A 514 6.64 -14.36 -2.40
N PRO A 515 5.32 -14.24 -2.24
CA PRO A 515 4.72 -13.88 -0.96
C PRO A 515 4.87 -15.00 0.08
N GLU A 516 5.08 -14.64 1.34
CA GLU A 516 5.38 -15.58 2.44
C GLU A 516 4.34 -16.71 2.56
N GLY A 517 4.86 -17.93 2.71
CA GLY A 517 4.10 -19.17 2.67
C GLY A 517 4.61 -20.12 1.59
N HIS A 518 4.05 -21.32 1.54
CA HIS A 518 4.52 -22.35 0.61
C HIS A 518 4.26 -21.89 -0.85
N PRO A 519 5.29 -21.78 -1.70
CA PRO A 519 5.17 -21.10 -2.99
C PRO A 519 4.31 -21.89 -4.00
N ASN A 520 4.20 -23.21 -3.83
CA ASN A 520 3.29 -24.07 -4.60
C ASN A 520 1.82 -24.02 -4.18
N SER A 521 1.47 -23.31 -3.10
CA SER A 521 0.08 -23.24 -2.66
C SER A 521 -0.78 -22.44 -3.64
N GLU A 522 -2.05 -22.82 -3.80
CA GLU A 522 -2.99 -22.15 -4.71
C GLU A 522 -3.10 -20.64 -4.42
N ALA A 523 -3.05 -20.25 -3.14
CA ALA A 523 -3.11 -18.85 -2.74
C ALA A 523 -1.89 -18.06 -3.24
N MET A 524 -0.68 -18.58 -3.06
CA MET A 524 0.55 -17.89 -3.49
C MET A 524 0.66 -17.84 -5.01
N GLN A 525 0.28 -18.93 -5.70
CA GLN A 525 0.25 -18.98 -7.16
C GLN A 525 -0.78 -17.97 -7.74
N ALA A 526 -1.93 -17.77 -7.10
CA ALA A 526 -2.89 -16.75 -7.50
C ALA A 526 -2.34 -15.32 -7.31
N ILE A 527 -1.67 -15.05 -6.20
CA ILE A 527 -1.05 -13.74 -5.94
C ILE A 527 0.03 -13.43 -6.98
N LEU A 528 0.85 -14.42 -7.34
CA LEU A 528 1.87 -14.29 -8.40
C LEU A 528 1.23 -14.00 -9.77
N ASP A 529 0.11 -14.64 -10.10
CA ASP A 529 -0.63 -14.36 -11.35
C ASP A 529 -1.19 -12.92 -11.35
N TRP A 530 -1.73 -12.43 -10.23
CA TRP A 530 -2.16 -11.03 -10.09
C TRP A 530 -1.03 -10.02 -10.25
N GLN A 531 0.14 -10.31 -9.67
CA GLN A 531 1.33 -9.50 -9.84
C GLN A 531 1.78 -9.50 -11.31
N LYS A 532 1.82 -10.66 -11.96
CA LYS A 532 2.17 -10.79 -13.37
C LYS A 532 1.23 -9.97 -14.26
N ARG A 533 -0.09 -10.03 -14.04
CA ARG A 533 -1.07 -9.22 -14.80
C ARG A 533 -0.88 -7.72 -14.59
N THR A 534 -0.53 -7.33 -13.37
CA THR A 534 -0.22 -5.94 -13.03
C THR A 534 1.03 -5.47 -13.79
N MET A 535 2.11 -6.26 -13.77
CA MET A 535 3.33 -5.99 -14.54
C MET A 535 3.04 -5.88 -16.04
N GLU A 536 2.29 -6.85 -16.60
CA GLU A 536 1.96 -6.88 -18.04
C GLU A 536 1.14 -5.64 -18.46
N MET A 537 0.19 -5.20 -17.65
CA MET A 537 -0.55 -3.96 -17.90
C MET A 537 0.41 -2.76 -18.00
N MET A 538 1.32 -2.63 -17.03
CA MET A 538 2.25 -1.50 -16.97
C MET A 538 3.28 -1.52 -18.11
N TYR A 539 3.87 -2.67 -18.41
CA TYR A 539 4.83 -2.79 -19.51
C TYR A 539 4.17 -2.60 -20.87
N TYR A 540 2.91 -3.04 -21.05
CA TYR A 540 2.15 -2.75 -22.26
C TYR A 540 1.93 -1.24 -22.47
N ASP A 541 1.55 -0.51 -21.42
CA ASP A 541 1.43 0.96 -21.48
C ASP A 541 2.74 1.63 -21.92
N ILE A 542 3.88 1.21 -21.35
CA ILE A 542 5.21 1.72 -21.69
C ILE A 542 5.58 1.39 -23.14
N ALA A 543 5.37 0.15 -23.58
CA ALA A 543 5.63 -0.28 -24.95
C ALA A 543 4.83 0.54 -25.97
N VAL A 544 3.57 0.85 -25.67
CA VAL A 544 2.73 1.73 -26.49
C VAL A 544 3.34 3.13 -26.60
N ALA A 545 3.79 3.71 -25.48
CA ALA A 545 4.41 5.04 -25.47
C ALA A 545 5.74 5.07 -26.24
N LEU A 546 6.59 4.06 -26.08
CA LEU A 546 7.85 3.93 -26.81
C LEU A 546 7.63 3.79 -28.32
N LYS A 547 6.67 2.95 -28.73
CA LYS A 547 6.28 2.78 -30.12
C LYS A 547 5.75 4.09 -30.72
N ALA A 548 4.94 4.84 -29.98
CA ALA A 548 4.44 6.15 -30.41
C ALA A 548 5.56 7.19 -30.59
N LYS A 549 6.71 7.01 -29.91
CA LYS A 549 7.92 7.83 -30.08
C LYS A 549 8.94 7.27 -31.07
N HIS A 550 8.63 6.16 -31.74
CA HIS A 550 9.58 5.43 -32.59
C HIS A 550 10.90 5.11 -31.88
N SER A 551 10.83 4.88 -30.56
CA SER A 551 11.98 4.53 -29.73
C SER A 551 12.14 3.03 -29.68
N ASP A 552 13.39 2.55 -29.80
CA ASP A 552 13.76 1.14 -29.63
C ASP A 552 14.37 0.85 -28.24
N ALA A 553 14.14 1.75 -27.27
CA ALA A 553 14.61 1.57 -25.90
C ALA A 553 14.00 0.32 -25.24
N ASP A 554 14.74 -0.29 -24.32
CA ASP A 554 14.23 -1.38 -23.48
C ASP A 554 13.16 -0.81 -22.53
N PRO A 555 11.94 -1.38 -22.43
CA PRO A 555 10.98 -0.99 -21.39
C PRO A 555 11.56 -1.02 -19.97
N ARG A 556 12.54 -1.90 -19.70
CA ARG A 556 13.27 -1.99 -18.43
C ARG A 556 14.20 -0.82 -18.16
N ASP A 557 14.47 0.03 -19.16
CA ASP A 557 15.10 1.33 -18.93
C ASP A 557 14.14 2.29 -18.19
N TYR A 558 12.82 2.04 -18.12
CA TYR A 558 11.84 2.94 -17.51
C TYR A 558 11.11 2.36 -16.30
N LEU A 559 10.89 1.05 -16.27
CA LEU A 559 10.28 0.32 -15.18
C LEU A 559 11.06 -0.97 -14.98
N THR A 560 11.58 -1.20 -13.78
CA THR A 560 12.35 -2.41 -13.49
C THR A 560 11.91 -3.02 -12.16
N PHE A 561 11.82 -4.35 -12.14
CA PHE A 561 11.40 -5.14 -10.99
C PHE A 561 12.54 -6.02 -10.50
N PHE A 562 12.71 -6.06 -9.18
CA PHE A 562 13.72 -6.85 -8.49
C PHE A 562 13.09 -7.64 -7.36
N CYS A 563 13.83 -8.64 -6.89
CA CYS A 563 13.64 -9.25 -5.59
C CYS A 563 14.97 -9.31 -4.84
N LEU A 564 14.94 -9.72 -3.57
CA LEU A 564 16.14 -9.91 -2.78
C LEU A 564 16.40 -11.39 -2.54
N GLY A 565 17.68 -11.77 -2.57
CA GLY A 565 18.12 -13.12 -2.23
C GLY A 565 19.51 -13.12 -1.64
N ASN A 566 19.85 -14.21 -0.96
CA ASN A 566 21.19 -14.43 -0.45
C ASN A 566 21.68 -15.84 -0.82
N ARG A 567 23.00 -16.00 -0.86
CA ARG A 567 23.66 -17.28 -1.06
C ARG A 567 24.99 -17.27 -0.30
N GLU A 568 25.17 -18.23 0.61
CA GLU A 568 26.32 -18.25 1.53
C GLU A 568 27.15 -19.52 1.37
N VAL A 569 28.45 -19.40 1.09
CA VAL A 569 29.36 -20.54 1.23
C VAL A 569 29.38 -21.01 2.68
N LYS A 570 29.45 -22.33 2.85
CA LYS A 570 29.55 -22.93 4.18
C LYS A 570 30.87 -22.50 4.84
N SER A 571 30.75 -21.90 6.01
CA SER A 571 31.91 -21.36 6.75
C SER A 571 32.41 -22.34 7.82
N ASN A 572 33.70 -22.23 8.19
CA ASN A 572 34.26 -23.01 9.28
C ASN A 572 33.62 -22.62 10.62
N GLY A 573 33.09 -23.60 11.35
CA GLY A 573 32.41 -23.37 12.63
C GLY A 573 30.94 -22.97 12.50
N GLU A 574 30.36 -22.99 11.29
CA GLU A 574 28.92 -22.82 11.09
C GLU A 574 28.11 -23.88 11.85
N TYR A 575 26.93 -23.49 12.33
CA TYR A 575 25.97 -24.38 12.97
C TYR A 575 25.76 -25.69 12.19
N VAL A 576 25.90 -26.82 12.89
CA VAL A 576 25.62 -28.14 12.35
C VAL A 576 24.30 -28.64 12.94
N PRO A 577 23.26 -28.85 12.13
CA PRO A 577 21.97 -29.30 12.63
C PRO A 577 22.02 -30.74 13.13
N ALA A 578 21.15 -31.07 14.09
CA ALA A 578 21.06 -32.42 14.67
C ALA A 578 20.38 -33.42 13.71
N HIS A 579 19.56 -32.91 12.80
CA HIS A 579 18.80 -33.66 11.82
C HIS A 579 18.99 -33.05 10.43
N HIS A 580 18.53 -33.76 9.40
CA HIS A 580 18.54 -33.28 8.03
C HIS A 580 17.11 -33.27 7.48
N PRO A 581 16.81 -32.39 6.52
CA PRO A 581 15.56 -32.47 5.76
C PRO A 581 15.49 -33.78 4.95
N ASP A 582 14.27 -34.19 4.62
CA ASP A 582 14.05 -35.34 3.75
C ASP A 582 14.59 -35.04 2.33
N GLU A 583 15.21 -36.04 1.71
CA GLU A 583 15.77 -35.91 0.35
C GLU A 583 14.69 -35.51 -0.67
N GLU A 584 15.11 -34.87 -1.76
CA GLU A 584 14.23 -34.39 -2.85
C GLU A 584 13.18 -33.32 -2.48
N THR A 585 13.09 -32.90 -1.22
CA THR A 585 12.23 -31.77 -0.81
C THR A 585 12.82 -30.41 -1.20
N ASP A 586 11.96 -29.40 -1.35
CA ASP A 586 12.39 -27.99 -1.52
C ASP A 586 13.34 -27.55 -0.39
N TYR A 587 13.15 -28.11 0.82
CA TYR A 587 14.04 -27.88 1.97
C TYR A 587 15.46 -28.40 1.71
N ALA A 588 15.60 -29.67 1.34
CA ALA A 588 16.90 -30.25 1.04
C ALA A 588 17.59 -29.54 -0.13
N LYS A 589 16.83 -29.20 -1.18
CA LYS A 589 17.34 -28.45 -2.34
C LYS A 589 17.89 -27.08 -1.92
N ALA A 590 17.11 -26.27 -1.21
CA ALA A 590 17.55 -24.95 -0.75
C ALA A 590 18.74 -25.02 0.25
N GLN A 591 18.71 -26.00 1.17
CA GLN A 591 19.81 -26.23 2.11
C GLN A 591 21.11 -26.62 1.38
N ASN A 592 21.04 -27.49 0.37
CA ASN A 592 22.19 -27.95 -0.40
C ASN A 592 22.70 -26.87 -1.37
N ALA A 593 21.80 -26.14 -2.03
CA ALA A 593 22.13 -25.06 -2.94
C ALA A 593 22.62 -23.78 -2.22
N ARG A 594 22.45 -23.73 -0.89
CA ARG A 594 22.95 -22.68 0.01
C ARG A 594 22.34 -21.31 -0.22
N ARG A 595 21.11 -21.26 -0.72
CA ARG A 595 20.42 -20.02 -1.12
C ARG A 595 18.98 -19.97 -0.61
N PHE A 596 18.48 -18.77 -0.45
CA PHE A 596 17.06 -18.50 -0.25
C PHE A 596 16.77 -17.02 -0.53
N MET A 597 15.49 -16.67 -0.70
CA MET A 597 15.11 -15.27 -0.80
C MET A 597 15.38 -14.54 0.53
N ILE A 598 15.69 -13.26 0.45
CA ILE A 598 15.54 -12.33 1.57
C ILE A 598 14.13 -11.78 1.43
N TYR A 599 13.29 -12.01 2.44
CA TYR A 599 11.89 -11.64 2.33
C TYR A 599 11.71 -10.13 2.47
N VAL A 600 11.17 -9.50 1.42
CA VAL A 600 10.87 -8.07 1.39
C VAL A 600 9.51 -7.87 2.04
N HIS A 601 9.52 -7.49 3.31
CA HIS A 601 8.31 -7.11 4.05
C HIS A 601 8.10 -5.59 4.10
N SER A 602 9.04 -4.80 3.57
CA SER A 602 8.91 -3.33 3.44
C SER A 602 7.55 -2.90 2.88
N LYS A 603 7.09 -1.70 3.29
CA LYS A 603 6.02 -0.95 2.62
C LYS A 603 6.42 0.53 2.52
N MET A 604 7.29 0.82 1.56
CA MET A 604 7.95 2.11 1.43
C MET A 604 7.98 2.59 -0.02
N MET A 605 7.88 3.91 -0.20
CA MET A 605 8.13 4.56 -1.49
C MET A 605 8.94 5.84 -1.30
N ILE A 606 10.07 5.95 -2.01
CA ILE A 606 10.87 7.18 -2.14
C ILE A 606 10.61 7.79 -3.51
N VAL A 607 10.36 9.10 -3.52
CA VAL A 607 10.18 9.88 -4.74
C VAL A 607 11.26 10.95 -4.78
N ASP A 608 12.03 10.93 -5.88
CA ASP A 608 13.01 11.95 -6.21
C ASP A 608 14.09 12.21 -5.12
N ASP A 609 14.37 11.28 -4.21
CA ASP A 609 15.27 11.50 -3.05
C ASP A 609 14.81 12.62 -2.08
N GLU A 610 13.59 13.15 -2.24
CA GLU A 610 13.10 14.32 -1.46
C GLU A 610 11.80 14.05 -0.68
N TYR A 611 11.03 13.04 -1.06
CA TYR A 611 9.83 12.63 -0.33
C TYR A 611 9.81 11.13 -0.10
N ILE A 612 9.34 10.71 1.07
CA ILE A 612 9.25 9.30 1.44
C ILE A 612 7.89 9.00 2.06
N ILE A 613 7.34 7.82 1.75
CA ILE A 613 6.21 7.20 2.47
C ILE A 613 6.73 5.94 3.16
N VAL A 614 6.44 5.76 4.44
CA VAL A 614 6.73 4.54 5.21
C VAL A 614 5.49 4.17 6.02
N GLY A 615 5.09 2.90 6.01
CA GLY A 615 3.92 2.46 6.77
C GLY A 615 3.72 0.96 6.79
N SER A 616 2.48 0.54 7.02
CA SER A 616 2.06 -0.87 7.01
C SER A 616 1.38 -1.30 5.71
N ALA A 617 0.94 -0.34 4.88
CA ALA A 617 0.09 -0.60 3.72
C ALA A 617 0.84 -1.17 2.50
N ASN A 618 0.46 -2.37 2.10
CA ASN A 618 0.94 -3.01 0.89
C ASN A 618 0.36 -2.36 -0.38
N ILE A 619 1.02 -2.52 -1.53
CA ILE A 619 0.42 -2.18 -2.84
C ILE A 619 -0.43 -3.36 -3.27
N ASN A 620 -1.60 -3.48 -2.65
CA ASN A 620 -2.68 -4.40 -2.99
C ASN A 620 -4.03 -3.77 -2.61
N GLN A 621 -5.14 -4.37 -3.00
CA GLN A 621 -6.44 -3.83 -2.65
C GLN A 621 -6.72 -3.92 -1.16
N ARG A 622 -6.32 -5.01 -0.49
CA ARG A 622 -6.47 -5.18 0.97
C ARG A 622 -6.00 -3.97 1.79
N SER A 623 -4.83 -3.41 1.48
CA SER A 623 -4.28 -2.27 2.21
C SER A 623 -4.73 -0.91 1.65
N MET A 624 -4.98 -0.79 0.34
CA MET A 624 -5.30 0.50 -0.31
C MET A 624 -6.79 0.87 -0.31
N ASP A 625 -7.68 -0.07 0.05
CA ASP A 625 -9.14 0.12 -0.03
C ASP A 625 -9.69 1.08 1.03
N GLY A 626 -9.15 1.03 2.25
CA GLY A 626 -9.68 1.73 3.42
C GLY A 626 -10.76 0.95 4.18
N GLY A 627 -11.60 0.18 3.48
CA GLY A 627 -12.69 -0.63 4.07
C GLY A 627 -12.35 -2.11 4.25
N ARG A 628 -11.11 -2.53 3.99
CA ARG A 628 -10.60 -3.90 4.18
C ARG A 628 -9.72 -3.98 5.42
N ASP A 629 -8.39 -4.01 5.28
CA ASP A 629 -7.48 -4.03 6.44
C ASP A 629 -7.21 -2.62 6.94
N SER A 630 -7.02 -2.48 8.25
CA SER A 630 -6.66 -1.20 8.86
C SER A 630 -5.15 -0.96 8.78
N GLU A 631 -4.75 0.13 8.14
CA GLU A 631 -3.34 0.47 7.88
C GLU A 631 -2.99 1.88 8.36
N ILE A 632 -1.70 2.12 8.58
CA ILE A 632 -1.16 3.44 8.91
C ILE A 632 0.14 3.69 8.12
N ALA A 633 0.32 4.92 7.64
CA ALA A 633 1.56 5.35 7.00
C ALA A 633 1.85 6.81 7.31
N MET A 634 3.11 7.18 7.29
CA MET A 634 3.55 8.57 7.27
C MET A 634 4.08 8.93 5.89
N GLY A 635 3.92 10.17 5.48
CA GLY A 635 4.66 10.75 4.37
C GLY A 635 5.39 12.00 4.81
N ALA A 636 6.63 12.15 4.36
CA ALA A 636 7.54 13.14 4.90
C ALA A 636 8.53 13.68 3.87
N PHE A 637 8.97 14.92 4.08
CA PHE A 637 10.11 15.53 3.40
C PHE A 637 10.85 16.49 4.32
N GLN A 638 12.08 16.81 3.95
CA GLN A 638 12.85 17.88 4.59
C GLN A 638 12.76 19.15 3.73
N PRO A 639 12.15 20.26 4.22
CA PRO A 639 11.93 21.46 3.42
C PRO A 639 13.22 22.13 2.91
N HIS A 640 14.37 21.87 3.55
CA HIS A 640 15.68 22.39 3.15
C HIS A 640 16.46 21.46 2.22
N HIS A 641 15.92 20.29 1.86
CA HIS A 641 16.58 19.29 1.03
C HIS A 641 15.67 18.81 -0.11
N LEU A 642 15.28 19.74 -0.97
CA LEU A 642 14.43 19.50 -2.15
C LEU A 642 15.20 19.63 -3.46
N ASN A 643 14.68 19.05 -4.55
CA ASN A 643 15.19 19.19 -5.91
C ASN A 643 14.73 20.47 -6.59
N ILE A 644 15.07 21.61 -5.99
CA ILE A 644 14.70 22.94 -6.47
C ILE A 644 15.92 23.66 -7.07
N ASP A 645 15.69 24.52 -8.06
CA ASP A 645 16.71 25.38 -8.68
C ASP A 645 17.98 24.65 -9.16
N GLY A 646 17.81 23.43 -9.69
CA GLY A 646 18.90 22.60 -10.20
C GLY A 646 19.79 21.96 -9.12
N ARG A 647 19.44 22.12 -7.84
CA ARG A 647 20.07 21.38 -6.73
C ARG A 647 19.43 20.01 -6.61
N ALA A 648 20.23 19.02 -6.23
CA ALA A 648 19.73 17.69 -5.93
C ALA A 648 19.45 17.55 -4.42
N ALA A 649 18.38 16.84 -4.06
CA ALA A 649 18.10 16.48 -2.69
C ALA A 649 19.22 15.58 -2.13
N ARG A 650 19.83 16.02 -1.03
CA ARG A 650 20.96 15.32 -0.35
C ARG A 650 20.76 15.27 1.16
N GLY A 651 19.50 15.21 1.59
CA GLY A 651 19.12 15.05 3.00
C GLY A 651 19.12 13.58 3.44
N GLN A 652 18.44 13.33 4.55
CA GLN A 652 18.29 12.01 5.16
C GLN A 652 17.60 11.00 4.22
N ILE A 653 16.64 11.43 3.38
CA ILE A 653 15.96 10.54 2.43
C ILE A 653 16.96 10.00 1.37
N HIS A 654 17.79 10.89 0.82
CA HIS A 654 18.89 10.50 -0.08
C HIS A 654 19.87 9.55 0.61
N GLY A 655 20.29 9.89 1.85
CA GLY A 655 21.19 9.06 2.64
C GLY A 655 20.64 7.65 2.87
N PHE A 656 19.38 7.57 3.28
CA PHE A 656 18.66 6.32 3.49
C PHE A 656 18.58 5.48 2.20
N ARG A 657 18.19 6.09 1.07
CA ARG A 657 18.10 5.41 -0.22
C ARG A 657 19.45 4.91 -0.71
N MET A 658 20.53 5.69 -0.56
CA MET A 658 21.90 5.24 -0.87
C MET A 658 22.32 4.08 0.03
N SER A 659 21.87 4.05 1.29
CA SER A 659 22.21 2.98 2.21
C SER A 659 21.45 1.68 1.96
N LEU A 660 20.17 1.76 1.58
CA LEU A 660 19.42 0.61 1.07
C LEU A 660 20.09 0.06 -0.20
N TRP A 661 20.49 0.93 -1.11
CA TRP A 661 21.21 0.49 -2.31
C TRP A 661 22.57 -0.11 -2.01
N TYR A 662 23.29 0.38 -0.99
CA TYR A 662 24.53 -0.23 -0.55
C TYR A 662 24.31 -1.65 0.00
N GLU A 663 23.27 -1.86 0.80
CA GLU A 663 22.87 -3.20 1.26
C GLU A 663 22.53 -4.11 0.07
N HIS A 664 21.68 -3.65 -0.84
CA HIS A 664 21.15 -4.49 -1.90
C HIS A 664 22.17 -4.74 -3.02
N LEU A 665 23.02 -3.77 -3.34
CA LEU A 665 23.99 -3.88 -4.44
C LEU A 665 25.39 -4.25 -3.97
N GLY A 666 25.66 -4.24 -2.66
CA GLY A 666 26.96 -4.53 -2.06
C GLY A 666 28.01 -3.44 -2.20
N LEU A 667 27.69 -2.32 -2.87
CA LEU A 667 28.63 -1.21 -3.09
C LEU A 667 27.92 0.13 -3.31
N LEU A 668 28.68 1.22 -3.16
CA LEU A 668 28.28 2.56 -3.59
C LEU A 668 28.94 2.90 -4.94
N HIS A 669 28.23 3.66 -5.77
CA HIS A 669 28.72 4.13 -7.07
C HIS A 669 28.15 5.51 -7.42
N ASP A 670 28.91 6.32 -8.16
CA ASP A 670 28.53 7.69 -8.53
C ASP A 670 27.23 7.75 -9.35
N ASP A 671 27.00 6.76 -10.21
CA ASP A 671 25.75 6.65 -10.98
C ASP A 671 24.50 6.57 -10.07
N PHE A 672 24.60 5.96 -8.89
CA PHE A 672 23.49 5.79 -7.93
C PHE A 672 23.04 7.11 -7.30
N VAL A 673 23.84 8.16 -7.44
CA VAL A 673 23.53 9.51 -6.96
C VAL A 673 22.50 10.21 -7.86
N ARG A 674 22.24 9.65 -9.06
CA ARG A 674 21.21 10.12 -10.01
C ARG A 674 20.35 8.94 -10.51
N PRO A 675 19.41 8.43 -9.69
CA PRO A 675 18.61 7.25 -10.04
C PRO A 675 17.74 7.44 -11.29
N GLY A 676 17.34 8.67 -11.63
CA GLY A 676 16.63 8.91 -12.89
C GLY A 676 17.48 8.67 -14.14
N SER A 677 18.82 8.67 -14.06
CA SER A 677 19.69 8.60 -15.26
C SER A 677 19.64 7.23 -15.96
N LEU A 678 19.94 7.20 -17.26
CA LEU A 678 19.96 5.96 -18.03
C LEU A 678 21.14 5.07 -17.60
N GLU A 679 22.28 5.69 -17.30
CA GLU A 679 23.49 5.05 -16.82
C GLU A 679 23.23 4.31 -15.50
N CYS A 680 22.54 4.95 -14.56
CA CYS A 680 22.18 4.34 -13.29
C CYS A 680 21.29 3.11 -13.47
N VAL A 681 20.20 3.23 -14.23
CA VAL A 681 19.24 2.12 -14.43
C VAL A 681 19.91 0.93 -15.09
N ARG A 682 20.69 1.15 -16.14
CA ARG A 682 21.40 0.08 -16.83
C ARG A 682 22.45 -0.57 -15.95
N ARG A 683 23.14 0.20 -15.11
CA ARG A 683 24.08 -0.36 -14.12
C ARG A 683 23.37 -1.22 -13.09
N VAL A 684 22.30 -0.72 -12.48
CA VAL A 684 21.51 -1.47 -11.48
C VAL A 684 20.95 -2.75 -12.09
N ASN A 685 20.33 -2.67 -13.28
CA ASN A 685 19.83 -3.85 -13.99
C ASN A 685 20.96 -4.85 -14.29
N ALA A 686 22.11 -4.40 -14.81
CA ALA A 686 23.23 -5.30 -15.10
C ALA A 686 23.82 -5.97 -13.84
N MET A 687 23.87 -5.26 -12.72
CA MET A 687 24.30 -5.84 -11.45
C MET A 687 23.29 -6.88 -10.95
N ALA A 688 21.99 -6.56 -11.03
CA ALA A 688 20.92 -7.45 -10.60
C ALA A 688 20.80 -8.71 -11.49
N ASP A 689 21.04 -8.58 -12.80
CA ASP A 689 21.12 -9.70 -13.74
C ASP A 689 22.30 -10.62 -13.36
N LYS A 690 23.48 -10.04 -13.09
CA LYS A 690 24.66 -10.80 -12.63
C LYS A 690 24.42 -11.50 -11.29
N HIS A 691 23.79 -10.83 -10.32
CA HIS A 691 23.47 -11.45 -9.05
C HIS A 691 22.44 -12.58 -9.22
N TRP A 692 21.46 -12.43 -10.12
CA TRP A 692 20.54 -13.51 -10.45
C TRP A 692 21.27 -14.73 -11.03
N GLU A 693 22.21 -14.53 -11.96
CA GLU A 693 23.03 -15.63 -12.51
C GLU A 693 23.78 -16.39 -11.40
N LEU A 694 24.42 -15.66 -10.48
CA LEU A 694 25.13 -16.25 -9.33
C LEU A 694 24.19 -16.93 -8.33
N TYR A 695 23.00 -16.34 -8.10
CA TYR A 695 21.99 -16.91 -7.22
C TYR A 695 21.41 -18.20 -7.81
N ALA A 696 21.03 -18.19 -9.09
CA ALA A 696 20.36 -19.28 -9.79
C ALA A 696 21.32 -20.40 -10.25
N GLY A 697 22.62 -20.13 -10.39
CA GLY A 697 23.62 -21.11 -10.83
C GLY A 697 23.71 -22.37 -9.96
N GLU A 698 24.21 -23.47 -10.51
CA GLU A 698 24.29 -24.75 -9.81
C GLU A 698 25.38 -24.75 -8.72
N GLU A 699 26.55 -24.17 -9.01
CA GLU A 699 27.70 -24.17 -8.12
C GLU A 699 27.74 -22.91 -7.22
N VAL A 700 28.32 -23.05 -6.02
CA VAL A 700 28.59 -21.95 -5.09
C VAL A 700 30.09 -21.91 -4.77
N HIS A 701 30.76 -20.81 -5.13
CA HIS A 701 32.20 -20.63 -4.91
C HIS A 701 32.52 -19.54 -3.90
N GLU A 702 31.69 -18.50 -3.87
CA GLU A 702 31.78 -17.34 -3.00
C GLU A 702 30.38 -16.93 -2.53
N ASP A 703 30.33 -16.11 -1.48
CA ASP A 703 29.07 -15.49 -1.06
C ASP A 703 28.54 -14.58 -2.16
N LEU A 704 27.22 -14.42 -2.20
CA LEU A 704 26.60 -13.49 -3.12
C LEU A 704 27.09 -12.05 -2.81
N PRO A 705 27.63 -11.31 -3.80
CA PRO A 705 28.28 -10.03 -3.54
C PRO A 705 27.30 -8.89 -3.19
N GLY A 706 26.01 -9.08 -3.48
CA GLY A 706 24.90 -8.19 -3.13
C GLY A 706 23.58 -8.94 -3.28
N HIS A 707 22.53 -8.41 -2.68
CA HIS A 707 21.25 -9.09 -2.54
C HIS A 707 20.23 -8.83 -3.65
N LEU A 708 20.39 -7.75 -4.42
CA LEU A 708 19.43 -7.34 -5.45
C LEU A 708 19.50 -8.29 -6.64
N LEU A 709 18.40 -8.98 -6.92
CA LEU A 709 18.25 -9.88 -8.05
C LEU A 709 17.24 -9.30 -9.03
N THR A 710 17.49 -9.41 -10.32
CA THR A 710 16.43 -9.17 -11.32
C THR A 710 15.25 -10.09 -11.00
N TYR A 711 14.03 -9.53 -10.94
CA TYR A 711 12.85 -10.37 -10.75
C TYR A 711 12.76 -11.34 -11.94
N PRO A 712 12.55 -12.66 -11.74
CA PRO A 712 12.80 -13.69 -12.75
C PRO A 712 11.77 -13.76 -13.91
N VAL A 713 11.42 -12.59 -14.45
CA VAL A 713 10.53 -12.41 -15.59
C VAL A 713 11.26 -11.73 -16.74
N ALA A 714 11.02 -12.21 -17.96
CA ALA A 714 11.41 -11.56 -19.19
C ALA A 714 10.32 -10.59 -19.65
N VAL A 715 10.75 -9.44 -20.18
CA VAL A 715 9.87 -8.39 -20.70
C VAL A 715 10.12 -8.23 -22.20
N GLY A 716 9.09 -8.45 -23.00
CA GLY A 716 9.12 -8.24 -24.45
C GLY A 716 9.00 -6.76 -24.82
N LYS A 717 9.48 -6.39 -26.01
CA LYS A 717 9.36 -5.01 -26.55
C LYS A 717 7.91 -4.57 -26.75
N ASP A 718 6.97 -5.50 -26.85
CA ASP A 718 5.53 -5.25 -26.94
C ASP A 718 4.83 -5.18 -25.57
N GLY A 719 5.59 -5.31 -24.48
CA GLY A 719 5.10 -5.27 -23.11
C GLY A 719 4.62 -6.63 -22.58
N THR A 720 4.83 -7.72 -23.32
CA THR A 720 4.57 -9.08 -22.82
C THR A 720 5.48 -9.42 -21.64
N VAL A 721 4.93 -10.12 -20.65
CA VAL A 721 5.67 -10.61 -19.47
C VAL A 721 5.60 -12.13 -19.45
N ALA A 722 6.77 -12.77 -19.42
CA ALA A 722 6.93 -14.23 -19.35
C ALA A 722 7.98 -14.58 -18.29
N ALA A 723 8.08 -15.86 -17.93
CA ALA A 723 9.21 -16.33 -17.12
C ALA A 723 10.54 -16.07 -17.86
N LEU A 724 11.60 -15.74 -17.11
CA LEU A 724 12.94 -15.63 -17.67
C LEU A 724 13.36 -17.00 -18.26
N PRO A 725 14.07 -17.05 -19.41
CA PRO A 725 14.53 -18.32 -19.98
C PRO A 725 15.32 -19.16 -18.96
N GLY A 726 14.88 -20.40 -18.73
CA GLY A 726 15.47 -21.30 -17.73
C GLY A 726 14.94 -21.13 -16.30
N ALA A 727 14.03 -20.17 -16.06
CA ALA A 727 13.42 -19.90 -14.75
C ALA A 727 11.90 -20.06 -14.81
N GLU A 728 11.40 -21.17 -15.37
CA GLU A 728 9.96 -21.49 -15.33
C GLU A 728 9.45 -21.60 -13.89
N PHE A 729 10.27 -22.20 -13.03
CA PHE A 729 10.05 -22.34 -11.59
C PHE A 729 11.07 -21.52 -10.80
N PHE A 730 10.71 -21.10 -9.59
CA PHE A 730 11.69 -20.53 -8.68
C PHE A 730 12.77 -21.56 -8.33
N PRO A 731 14.05 -21.16 -8.20
CA PRO A 731 15.12 -22.07 -7.86
C PRO A 731 14.80 -22.88 -6.61
N ASP A 732 15.11 -24.18 -6.64
CA ASP A 732 14.87 -25.16 -5.56
C ASP A 732 13.40 -25.54 -5.30
N THR A 733 12.46 -25.08 -6.14
CA THR A 733 11.01 -25.35 -5.99
C THR A 733 10.38 -25.86 -7.28
N GLU A 734 9.15 -26.34 -7.18
CA GLU A 734 8.25 -26.58 -8.34
C GLU A 734 7.24 -25.43 -8.56
N ALA A 735 7.48 -24.26 -7.95
CA ALA A 735 6.54 -23.14 -7.97
C ALA A 735 6.77 -22.25 -9.18
N LYS A 736 5.73 -22.07 -10.01
CA LYS A 736 5.84 -21.26 -11.23
C LYS A 736 6.10 -19.80 -10.87
N VAL A 737 7.07 -19.19 -11.55
CA VAL A 737 7.43 -17.78 -11.34
C VAL A 737 6.29 -16.83 -11.69
N ILE A 738 5.56 -17.14 -12.77
CA ILE A 738 4.48 -16.31 -13.30
C ILE A 738 3.12 -16.53 -12.60
N GLY A 739 3.08 -17.44 -11.62
CA GLY A 739 1.84 -17.84 -10.97
C GLY A 739 0.93 -18.70 -11.84
N GLU A 740 -0.14 -19.21 -11.23
CA GLU A 740 -1.20 -19.95 -11.89
C GLU A 740 -2.50 -19.80 -11.10
N LEU A 741 -3.61 -19.61 -11.79
CA LEU A 741 -4.94 -19.68 -11.18
C LEU A 741 -5.41 -21.12 -11.19
N ALA A 742 -5.76 -21.64 -10.01
CA ALA A 742 -6.37 -22.96 -9.89
C ALA A 742 -7.69 -23.02 -10.69
N SER A 743 -8.02 -24.21 -11.20
CA SER A 743 -9.29 -24.47 -11.90
C SER A 743 -10.50 -24.45 -10.96
N SER A 744 -10.28 -24.48 -9.65
CA SER A 744 -11.30 -24.31 -8.62
C SER A 744 -11.68 -22.83 -8.49
N ALA A 745 -12.93 -22.51 -8.80
CA ALA A 745 -13.48 -21.15 -8.85
C ALA A 745 -13.58 -20.40 -7.50
N TYR A 746 -12.82 -20.79 -6.46
CA TYR A 746 -13.15 -20.45 -5.07
C TYR A 746 -12.08 -19.68 -4.27
N MET A 747 -10.93 -19.32 -4.84
CA MET A 747 -10.14 -18.23 -4.23
C MET A 747 -10.71 -16.89 -4.71
N ILE A 748 -11.69 -16.40 -3.95
CA ILE A 748 -12.37 -15.12 -4.20
C ILE A 748 -11.28 -14.04 -4.32
N PRO A 749 -11.17 -13.32 -5.44
CA PRO A 749 -10.19 -12.24 -5.61
C PRO A 749 -10.12 -11.29 -4.42
N TYR A 750 -11.23 -11.07 -3.71
CA TYR A 750 -11.27 -10.36 -2.43
C TYR A 750 -10.20 -10.78 -1.40
N LEU A 751 -9.87 -12.07 -1.32
CA LEU A 751 -8.89 -12.60 -0.35
C LEU A 751 -7.43 -12.42 -0.79
N THR A 752 -7.17 -12.42 -2.10
CA THR A 752 -5.84 -12.47 -2.70
C THR A 752 -5.44 -11.20 -3.47
N SER A 753 -6.31 -10.19 -3.54
CA SER A 753 -6.12 -8.92 -4.29
C SER A 753 -5.60 -7.73 -3.52
#